data_AF-A0A0F9SXT2-F1
#
_entry.id   AF-A0A0F9SXT2-F1
#
_cell.length_a   1.000
_cell.length_b   1.000
_cell.length_c   1.000
_cell.angle_alpha   90.00
_cell.angle_beta   90.00
_cell.angle_gamma   90.00
#
_symmetry.space_group_name_H-M   'P 1'
#
loop_
_entity.id
_entity.type
_entity.pdbx_description
1 polymer ?
#
loop_
_entity_poly.entity_id
_entity_poly.type
_entity_poly.pdbx_seq_one_letter_code
_entity_poly.pdbx_strand_id
1 'polypeptide(L)'
;MKSNVDNPSESINIGDGVIGGTANSVLFIDASGNIAQDNPGFTYVVGTGLSLDDSVVIIGSLTAGDLTVSNGIDLNASDIIDGGNAVFAGSVDAFDILADNYFDQGGNTQWGSTDGSGNFSFSGNIFVPGTGRFDTGLIDSLGNTSVDIEGHTLASTAGSTVVDYDNLQLSDAFGSVTVDWENEQLSVGGNITVDWGNLTLNDSSAGTSLDWSNRILIASDGSDTILDWSTAGTAQFGDSLITTARAGVPLDIQNTTDGTNQVAIFRGGNRAIPADGQNAFLSFFLDDSTGTQVEFARMGWFAGDVTNTVKDGEFRFSVMNNNTLRNMLTIKENTVAINEDSQDANFRVESNNQTSLLFTDGGLDTVTIGSATSLALLGVDGFADEIQFLVQAHSTQTSDLVVFEQSDGTDIFTVSNAGAVTMAASLDVPEIFNSAGDLKVMPDVQGDVTLFEDTDIDNAANGKRIIIHRKAAEFDRFFDIFIDNLGSAQLDMQDGNGSLNIGQNAGAVNILGNANGNFALFTASGSGENRQIRQGGFITGTGVQDIFWTVKDTDDFFHLEKEAGILGFKINMPTVIADRLLGQKGSDVASATDITLGAGNYFDITGTTQIDTIVATDWTAGSVVTLQFDASVTVKHNTAGVGAVMLLAGAVDFSATANDTLMFVFDGTNFRELARTAI
;
A
#
# COMPACT_ATOMS: atom_id res chain seq x y z
N MET A 1 113.78 113.74 25.78
CA MET A 1 114.93 114.56 26.22
C MET A 1 114.42 115.92 26.68
N LYS A 2 115.16 116.60 27.57
CA LYS A 2 115.10 118.05 27.84
C LYS A 2 115.05 118.89 26.53
N SER A 3 114.59 120.14 26.45
CA SER A 3 113.96 121.09 27.41
C SER A 3 113.76 122.46 26.73
N ASN A 4 112.95 123.37 27.32
CA ASN A 4 113.19 124.83 27.44
C ASN A 4 113.25 125.73 26.16
N VAL A 5 112.44 126.81 26.10
CA VAL A 5 112.79 128.25 26.36
C VAL A 5 113.19 129.01 25.09
N ASP A 6 112.91 130.29 24.83
CA ASP A 6 111.97 131.33 25.36
C ASP A 6 111.99 132.53 24.37
N ASN A 7 110.99 133.43 24.44
CA ASN A 7 111.07 134.91 24.28
C ASN A 7 109.75 135.53 23.72
N PRO A 8 109.45 136.84 23.95
CA PRO A 8 109.55 137.57 25.22
C PRO A 8 108.38 138.57 25.45
N SER A 9 108.04 138.84 26.72
CA SER A 9 107.65 140.19 27.20
C SER A 9 107.36 140.14 28.70
N GLU A 10 108.32 140.55 29.52
CA GLU A 10 108.23 140.46 30.98
C GLU A 10 107.70 141.71 31.68
N SER A 11 106.90 141.45 32.72
CA SER A 11 106.78 142.21 33.97
C SER A 11 106.18 143.63 33.95
N ILE A 12 105.04 143.75 34.62
CA ILE A 12 104.74 144.88 35.50
C ILE A 12 104.70 144.34 36.94
N ASN A 13 105.32 145.07 37.84
CA ASN A 13 105.33 144.90 39.29
C ASN A 13 104.86 146.24 39.89
N ILE A 14 104.36 146.26 41.15
CA ILE A 14 103.42 147.27 41.72
C ILE A 14 101.96 146.92 41.37
N GLY A 15 100.98 146.99 42.29
CA GLY A 15 101.04 147.29 43.74
C GLY A 15 99.73 147.89 44.28
N ASP A 16 99.43 147.60 45.55
CA ASP A 16 98.38 148.15 46.43
C ASP A 16 96.91 148.27 45.95
N GLY A 17 96.04 147.38 46.49
CA GLY A 17 94.64 147.71 46.80
C GLY A 17 93.58 146.61 46.56
N VAL A 18 92.91 146.14 47.65
CA VAL A 18 91.67 145.30 47.68
C VAL A 18 91.88 143.82 47.24
N ILE A 19 91.93 142.77 48.09
CA ILE A 19 91.03 142.15 49.11
C ILE A 19 90.14 140.99 48.56
N GLY A 20 90.39 139.75 49.02
CA GLY A 20 89.38 138.67 49.18
C GLY A 20 89.41 137.44 48.23
N GLY A 21 89.26 136.22 48.79
CA GLY A 21 88.62 135.08 48.09
C GLY A 21 89.48 133.92 47.55
N THR A 22 88.84 132.75 47.43
CA THR A 22 89.38 131.44 46.99
C THR A 22 88.24 130.61 46.34
N ALA A 23 88.42 129.50 45.62
CA ALA A 23 89.58 128.62 45.35
C ALA A 23 89.48 128.06 43.91
N ASN A 24 89.96 126.83 43.63
CA ASN A 24 89.56 126.07 42.43
C ASN A 24 88.13 125.49 42.52
N SER A 25 87.43 125.71 43.63
CA SER A 25 86.01 126.09 43.57
C SER A 25 85.95 127.61 43.37
N VAL A 26 85.83 128.08 42.13
CA VAL A 26 85.78 129.52 41.85
C VAL A 26 84.40 130.06 42.21
N LEU A 27 84.28 130.57 43.43
CA LEU A 27 83.09 131.24 43.91
C LEU A 27 83.10 132.69 43.40
N PHE A 28 82.49 132.94 42.24
CA PHE A 28 82.32 134.33 41.79
C PHE A 28 81.31 135.03 42.71
N ILE A 29 81.76 136.11 43.36
CA ILE A 29 80.93 136.99 44.16
C ILE A 29 80.92 138.36 43.48
N ASP A 30 79.74 138.96 43.32
CA ASP A 30 79.61 140.29 42.72
C ASP A 30 80.06 141.43 43.69
N ALA A 31 80.11 142.66 43.19
CA ALA A 31 80.50 143.83 43.97
C ALA A 31 79.53 144.18 45.13
N SER A 32 78.43 143.45 45.28
CA SER A 32 77.43 143.59 46.36
C SER A 32 77.52 142.48 47.41
N GLY A 33 78.23 141.37 47.11
CA GLY A 33 78.42 140.24 48.02
C GLY A 33 77.62 138.97 47.69
N ASN A 34 77.04 138.82 46.50
CA ASN A 34 76.19 137.68 46.13
C ASN A 34 76.85 136.64 45.20
N ILE A 35 76.45 135.37 45.30
CA ILE A 35 77.06 134.19 44.64
C ILE A 35 76.53 133.95 43.22
N ALA A 36 77.42 133.51 42.31
CA ALA A 36 77.25 133.25 40.88
C ALA A 36 76.05 132.40 40.38
N GLN A 37 75.26 131.77 41.26
CA GLN A 37 74.26 130.77 40.86
C GLN A 37 72.93 131.39 40.36
N ASP A 38 72.84 132.73 40.33
CA ASP A 38 71.58 133.49 40.15
C ASP A 38 71.64 134.49 38.96
N ASN A 39 72.50 134.27 37.96
CA ASN A 39 72.63 135.16 36.80
C ASN A 39 72.52 134.41 35.45
N PRO A 40 71.36 134.42 34.76
CA PRO A 40 71.05 133.58 33.60
C PRO A 40 71.66 134.10 32.27
N GLY A 41 72.91 134.58 32.28
CA GLY A 41 73.56 135.23 31.14
C GLY A 41 75.00 134.79 30.84
N PHE A 42 75.46 133.66 31.36
CA PHE A 42 76.85 133.19 31.22
C PHE A 42 76.96 132.07 30.16
N THR A 43 77.78 132.28 29.12
CA THR A 43 78.00 131.30 28.05
C THR A 43 79.48 130.92 27.98
N TYR A 44 79.78 129.61 27.95
CA TYR A 44 81.13 129.09 27.76
C TYR A 44 81.23 128.36 26.41
N VAL A 45 82.20 128.74 25.58
CA VAL A 45 82.44 128.15 24.26
C VAL A 45 83.89 127.71 24.17
N VAL A 46 84.12 126.43 23.89
CA VAL A 46 85.44 125.88 23.54
C VAL A 46 85.31 125.03 22.27
N GLY A 47 86.11 125.37 21.26
CA GLY A 47 86.12 124.67 19.98
C GLY A 47 87.07 123.48 19.97
N THR A 48 86.65 122.41 19.29
CA THR A 48 87.44 121.25 18.84
C THR A 48 88.31 120.55 19.89
N GLY A 49 87.81 119.42 20.42
CA GLY A 49 88.65 118.35 20.97
C GLY A 49 88.86 118.34 22.48
N LEU A 50 87.77 118.27 23.26
CA LEU A 50 87.85 117.90 24.67
C LEU A 50 87.54 116.40 24.80
N SER A 51 88.59 115.59 24.98
CA SER A 51 88.46 114.20 25.43
C SER A 51 88.38 114.22 26.96
N LEU A 52 87.26 113.73 27.50
CA LEU A 52 87.06 113.48 28.92
C LEU A 52 86.98 111.97 29.11
N ASP A 53 87.89 111.44 29.93
CA ASP A 53 88.13 109.99 30.12
C ASP A 53 87.19 109.36 31.17
N ASP A 54 86.17 110.10 31.63
CA ASP A 54 85.19 109.69 32.63
C ASP A 54 83.84 110.41 32.43
N SER A 55 82.76 109.85 32.98
CA SER A 55 81.35 110.18 32.71
C SER A 55 81.01 111.67 32.68
N VAL A 56 80.55 112.14 31.51
CA VAL A 56 80.11 113.51 31.29
C VAL A 56 78.64 113.67 31.70
N VAL A 57 78.41 114.06 32.96
CA VAL A 57 77.06 114.39 33.45
C VAL A 57 76.66 115.78 32.94
N ILE A 58 75.86 115.83 31.86
CA ILE A 58 75.31 117.09 31.34
C ILE A 58 74.01 117.43 32.08
N ILE A 59 74.10 118.29 33.09
CA ILE A 59 72.92 118.79 33.83
C ILE A 59 72.37 120.04 33.12
N GLY A 60 71.55 119.82 32.09
CA GLY A 60 70.87 120.88 31.35
C GLY A 60 70.15 120.36 30.10
N SER A 61 69.06 121.00 29.70
CA SER A 61 68.28 120.60 28.53
C SER A 61 69.07 120.81 27.22
N LEU A 62 69.51 119.71 26.58
CA LEU A 62 70.03 119.76 25.21
C LEU A 62 68.90 120.03 24.22
N THR A 63 69.15 120.92 23.26
CA THR A 63 68.28 121.13 22.11
C THR A 63 68.80 120.38 20.88
N ALA A 64 67.89 120.09 19.94
CA ALA A 64 68.23 119.31 18.76
C ALA A 64 69.28 120.03 17.88
N GLY A 65 70.47 119.45 17.77
CA GLY A 65 71.61 119.96 17.00
C GLY A 65 72.90 120.14 17.81
N ASP A 66 72.82 120.15 19.15
CA ASP A 66 73.95 120.51 20.02
C ASP A 66 75.00 119.39 20.21
N LEU A 67 74.70 118.15 19.78
CA LEU A 67 75.62 117.01 19.87
C LEU A 67 75.45 116.05 18.67
N THR A 68 76.54 115.77 17.96
CA THR A 68 76.62 114.74 16.90
C THR A 68 77.68 113.73 17.27
N VAL A 69 77.29 112.47 17.55
CA VAL A 69 78.22 111.37 17.86
C VAL A 69 78.28 110.42 16.66
N SER A 70 79.42 110.35 15.98
CA SER A 70 79.66 109.36 14.93
C SER A 70 80.49 108.19 15.48
N ASN A 71 79.83 107.03 15.61
CA ASN A 71 80.35 105.73 16.05
C ASN A 71 80.62 105.56 17.55
N GLY A 72 79.84 104.66 18.18
CA GLY A 72 80.23 103.89 19.36
C GLY A 72 80.52 104.65 20.65
N ILE A 73 79.47 104.95 21.43
CA ILE A 73 79.58 105.22 22.86
C ILE A 73 78.75 104.17 23.60
N ASP A 74 79.39 103.44 24.51
CA ASP A 74 78.71 102.60 25.50
C ASP A 74 78.02 103.50 26.53
N LEU A 75 76.69 103.57 26.49
CA LEU A 75 75.91 104.31 27.48
C LEU A 75 75.59 103.39 28.66
N ASN A 76 76.34 103.53 29.75
CA ASN A 76 75.96 102.89 31.02
C ASN A 76 74.60 103.45 31.50
N ALA A 77 73.71 102.55 31.90
CA ALA A 77 72.29 102.84 32.12
C ALA A 77 71.96 103.72 33.36
N SER A 78 72.95 104.36 33.98
CA SER A 78 72.77 105.30 35.10
C SER A 78 72.41 106.73 34.69
N ASP A 79 72.66 107.11 33.44
CA ASP A 79 72.65 108.53 33.00
C ASP A 79 71.64 108.86 31.87
N ILE A 80 70.62 108.01 31.65
CA ILE A 80 69.59 108.27 30.63
C ILE A 80 68.41 109.09 31.19
N ILE A 81 68.23 110.25 30.57
CA ILE A 81 67.33 111.35 30.89
C ILE A 81 65.85 110.92 31.05
N ASP A 82 65.22 111.42 32.11
CA ASP A 82 63.77 111.38 32.33
C ASP A 82 63.00 112.18 31.25
N GLY A 83 61.99 111.55 30.64
CA GLY A 83 60.98 112.25 29.84
C GLY A 83 61.37 112.71 28.42
N GLY A 84 61.94 111.83 27.57
CA GLY A 84 62.19 112.15 26.15
C GLY A 84 62.18 110.93 25.22
N ASN A 85 61.28 110.93 24.23
CA ASN A 85 61.06 109.79 23.32
C ASN A 85 62.26 109.54 22.37
N ALA A 86 63.00 108.44 22.58
CA ALA A 86 64.15 108.06 21.76
C ALA A 86 63.77 107.07 20.64
N VAL A 87 63.82 107.53 19.38
CA VAL A 87 63.58 106.68 18.20
C VAL A 87 64.90 106.10 17.69
N PHE A 88 65.10 104.80 17.86
CA PHE A 88 66.22 104.08 17.26
C PHE A 88 65.84 103.60 15.84
N ALA A 89 66.54 104.12 14.82
CA ALA A 89 66.32 103.76 13.42
C ALA A 89 67.50 102.93 12.89
N GLY A 90 67.32 101.60 12.86
CA GLY A 90 68.32 100.63 12.40
C GLY A 90 68.03 99.25 12.97
N SER A 91 68.49 98.18 12.30
CA SER A 91 68.25 96.81 12.77
C SER A 91 68.98 96.55 14.09
N VAL A 92 68.23 96.45 15.18
CA VAL A 92 68.73 95.98 16.47
C VAL A 92 68.69 94.45 16.47
N ASP A 93 69.84 93.80 16.65
CA ASP A 93 69.89 92.35 16.84
C ASP A 93 69.13 92.00 18.13
N ALA A 94 68.04 91.23 18.00
CA ALA A 94 67.03 91.03 19.05
C ALA A 94 67.48 90.18 20.26
N PHE A 95 68.79 90.01 20.46
CA PHE A 95 69.35 89.19 21.54
C PHE A 95 69.81 89.99 22.77
N ASP A 96 69.91 91.32 22.68
CA ASP A 96 70.44 92.19 23.76
C ASP A 96 69.35 92.88 24.61
N ILE A 97 68.07 92.55 24.38
CA ILE A 97 66.91 93.20 25.05
C ILE A 97 66.35 92.37 26.24
N LEU A 98 66.82 91.12 26.40
CA LEU A 98 66.18 90.11 27.26
C LEU A 98 67.00 89.67 28.50
N ALA A 99 68.12 90.33 28.79
CA ALA A 99 69.06 89.86 29.83
C ALA A 99 68.83 90.40 31.26
N ASP A 100 68.28 91.62 31.45
CA ASP A 100 68.10 92.20 32.79
C ASP A 100 66.88 93.13 32.94
N ASN A 101 65.82 92.88 32.17
CA ASN A 101 64.53 93.53 32.41
C ASN A 101 63.78 92.79 33.52
N TYR A 102 63.80 93.36 34.73
CA TYR A 102 62.82 93.07 35.78
C TYR A 102 61.43 93.56 35.29
N PHE A 103 60.76 92.71 34.49
CA PHE A 103 59.44 93.02 33.96
C PHE A 103 58.44 93.18 35.10
N ASP A 104 57.96 94.41 35.27
CA ASP A 104 57.02 94.80 36.32
C ASP A 104 55.72 93.99 36.20
N GLN A 105 55.26 93.44 37.33
CA GLN A 105 54.07 92.58 37.38
C GLN A 105 52.80 93.42 37.30
N GLY A 106 52.44 93.84 36.09
CA GLY A 106 51.19 94.55 35.82
C GLY A 106 50.91 94.96 34.37
N GLY A 107 51.91 94.92 33.47
CA GLY A 107 51.77 95.38 32.09
C GLY A 107 51.76 94.27 31.04
N ASN A 108 50.70 94.21 30.22
CA ASN A 108 50.66 93.31 29.05
C ASN A 108 51.73 93.73 28.02
N THR A 109 52.70 92.86 27.75
CA THR A 109 53.83 93.17 26.85
C THR A 109 53.58 92.55 25.48
N GLN A 110 53.08 93.34 24.52
CA GLN A 110 52.87 92.90 23.15
C GLN A 110 54.16 93.01 22.32
N TRP A 111 54.60 91.89 21.74
CA TRP A 111 55.51 91.87 20.59
C TRP A 111 54.69 91.89 19.30
N GLY A 112 54.64 93.03 18.61
CA GLY A 112 53.99 93.18 17.32
C GLY A 112 54.74 94.14 16.39
N SER A 113 54.79 93.82 15.10
CA SER A 113 55.35 94.72 14.08
C SER A 113 54.34 95.77 13.65
N THR A 114 54.77 97.03 13.54
CA THR A 114 53.92 98.15 13.11
C THR A 114 53.70 98.24 11.59
N ASP A 115 54.20 97.29 10.80
CA ASP A 115 54.18 97.31 9.32
C ASP A 115 53.25 96.26 8.66
N GLY A 116 52.58 95.43 9.46
CA GLY A 116 51.56 94.47 8.99
C GLY A 116 52.04 93.46 7.94
N SER A 117 53.35 93.21 7.81
CA SER A 117 53.88 92.36 6.72
C SER A 117 55.20 91.60 7.01
N GLY A 118 55.82 91.78 8.17
CA GLY A 118 57.04 91.04 8.56
C GLY A 118 56.79 89.72 9.31
N ASN A 119 57.04 88.57 8.68
CA ASN A 119 57.04 87.25 9.35
C ASN A 119 58.37 86.97 10.08
N PHE A 120 58.33 86.77 11.40
CA PHE A 120 59.44 86.21 12.18
C PHE A 120 59.45 84.68 12.10
N SER A 121 60.61 84.07 11.81
CA SER A 121 60.76 82.61 11.70
C SER A 121 61.71 82.08 12.79
N PHE A 122 61.24 81.10 13.57
CA PHE A 122 61.99 80.50 14.67
C PHE A 122 62.35 79.03 14.35
N SER A 123 63.63 78.69 14.41
CA SER A 123 64.13 77.33 14.15
C SER A 123 64.20 76.48 15.43
N GLY A 124 63.05 76.25 16.09
CA GLY A 124 62.96 75.43 17.29
C GLY A 124 61.63 75.57 18.04
N ASN A 125 61.51 74.90 19.18
CA ASN A 125 60.35 75.03 20.05
C ASN A 125 60.35 76.41 20.73
N ILE A 126 59.21 77.10 20.73
CA ILE A 126 59.01 78.31 21.53
C ILE A 126 58.41 77.89 22.88
N PHE A 127 58.98 78.38 23.98
CA PHE A 127 58.57 78.03 25.35
C PHE A 127 58.16 79.30 26.11
N VAL A 128 56.89 79.37 26.53
CA VAL A 128 56.34 80.49 27.30
C VAL A 128 56.08 80.00 28.74
N PRO A 129 56.86 80.48 29.74
CA PRO A 129 56.64 80.11 31.13
C PRO A 129 55.52 80.94 31.79
N GLY A 130 54.71 80.31 32.64
CA GLY A 130 53.73 80.99 33.49
C GLY A 130 52.41 81.31 32.79
N THR A 131 51.85 82.50 33.06
CA THR A 131 50.53 82.95 32.55
C THR A 131 50.60 83.74 31.23
N GLY A 132 51.75 83.71 30.54
CA GLY A 132 51.91 84.41 29.26
C GLY A 132 51.09 83.77 28.14
N ARG A 133 50.48 84.60 27.29
CA ARG A 133 49.74 84.19 26.08
C ARG A 133 50.34 84.92 24.86
N PHE A 134 50.20 84.34 23.68
CA PHE A 134 50.40 85.06 22.43
C PHE A 134 49.10 85.79 22.09
N ASP A 135 49.16 87.11 21.94
CA ASP A 135 47.98 87.96 21.67
C ASP A 135 47.61 88.04 20.17
N THR A 136 48.47 87.57 19.27
CA THR A 136 48.24 87.61 17.81
C THR A 136 48.51 86.26 17.18
N GLY A 137 47.76 85.94 16.11
CA GLY A 137 47.88 84.67 15.40
C GLY A 137 49.20 84.49 14.62
N LEU A 138 49.55 83.25 14.34
CA LEU A 138 50.71 82.90 13.49
C LEU A 138 50.31 82.92 12.02
N ILE A 139 51.12 83.54 11.16
CA ILE A 139 50.85 83.73 9.73
C ILE A 139 51.75 82.81 8.87
N ASP A 140 51.19 82.25 7.79
CA ASP A 140 51.91 81.40 6.85
C ASP A 140 52.78 82.19 5.83
N SER A 141 53.47 81.48 4.94
CA SER A 141 54.33 82.11 3.90
C SER A 141 53.56 82.79 2.76
N LEU A 142 52.23 82.67 2.73
CA LEU A 142 51.34 83.28 1.73
C LEU A 142 50.56 84.47 2.30
N GLY A 143 50.65 84.72 3.61
CA GLY A 143 50.00 85.83 4.31
C GLY A 143 48.69 85.45 5.01
N ASN A 144 48.32 84.16 5.09
CA ASN A 144 47.12 83.71 5.79
C ASN A 144 47.42 83.41 7.25
N THR A 145 46.50 83.72 8.17
CA THR A 145 46.59 83.26 9.57
C THR A 145 46.48 81.73 9.60
N SER A 146 47.52 81.02 10.04
CA SER A 146 47.56 79.56 10.19
C SER A 146 47.15 79.10 11.59
N VAL A 147 47.39 79.92 12.62
CA VAL A 147 46.92 79.70 13.99
C VAL A 147 46.30 81.01 14.48
N ASP A 148 44.98 81.06 14.62
CA ASP A 148 44.28 82.20 15.22
C ASP A 148 44.04 81.95 16.71
N ILE A 149 44.61 82.81 17.55
CA ILE A 149 44.60 82.68 19.00
C ILE A 149 43.48 83.51 19.63
N GLU A 150 42.94 84.53 18.94
CA GLU A 150 41.74 85.26 19.38
C GLU A 150 40.46 84.60 18.85
N GLY A 151 40.46 84.20 17.57
CA GLY A 151 39.34 83.49 16.93
C GLY A 151 39.35 81.96 17.14
N HIS A 152 40.30 81.44 17.93
CA HIS A 152 40.38 80.03 18.34
C HIS A 152 40.27 79.01 17.18
N THR A 153 41.04 79.22 16.10
CA THR A 153 41.06 78.34 14.91
C THR A 153 42.46 77.97 14.43
N LEU A 154 42.58 76.88 13.68
CA LEU A 154 43.71 76.55 12.82
C LEU A 154 43.26 76.56 11.36
N ALA A 155 44.05 77.12 10.45
CA ALA A 155 43.74 77.17 9.03
C ALA A 155 44.83 76.55 8.15
N SER A 156 44.37 76.07 6.99
CA SER A 156 45.20 75.55 5.92
C SER A 156 45.99 76.65 5.20
N THR A 157 47.01 76.27 4.43
CA THR A 157 47.75 77.18 3.54
C THR A 157 46.89 77.77 2.41
N ALA A 158 45.62 77.38 2.29
CA ALA A 158 44.64 77.97 1.36
C ALA A 158 43.77 79.05 2.04
N GLY A 159 43.94 79.30 3.35
CA GLY A 159 43.16 80.25 4.14
C GLY A 159 41.85 79.71 4.71
N SER A 160 41.44 78.49 4.35
CA SER A 160 40.28 77.81 4.95
C SER A 160 40.59 77.29 6.35
N THR A 161 39.72 77.57 7.33
CA THR A 161 39.71 76.92 8.64
C THR A 161 39.66 75.41 8.50
N VAL A 162 40.51 74.70 9.25
CA VAL A 162 40.62 73.24 9.30
C VAL A 162 40.27 72.72 10.70
N VAL A 163 40.56 73.49 11.75
CA VAL A 163 40.13 73.20 13.13
C VAL A 163 39.48 74.44 13.69
N ASP A 164 38.28 74.31 14.24
CA ASP A 164 37.60 75.35 14.99
C ASP A 164 37.39 74.84 16.43
N TYR A 165 38.04 75.50 17.40
CA TYR A 165 37.98 75.08 18.80
C TYR A 165 36.75 75.63 19.53
N ASP A 166 36.16 76.73 19.06
CA ASP A 166 34.97 77.33 19.67
C ASP A 166 33.69 76.60 19.23
N ASN A 167 33.60 76.24 17.94
CA ASN A 167 32.49 75.46 17.38
C ASN A 167 32.75 73.94 17.39
N LEU A 168 33.90 73.49 17.91
CA LEU A 168 34.29 72.07 18.01
C LEU A 168 34.17 71.30 16.67
N GLN A 169 34.81 71.79 15.62
CA GLN A 169 34.73 71.25 14.26
C GLN A 169 36.11 70.97 13.62
N LEU A 170 36.14 69.97 12.73
CA LEU A 170 37.19 69.76 11.72
C LEU A 170 36.61 69.95 10.32
N SER A 171 37.30 70.71 9.48
CA SER A 171 36.93 70.96 8.09
C SER A 171 37.98 70.44 7.11
N ASP A 172 37.54 70.08 5.91
CA ASP A 172 38.44 69.71 4.82
C ASP A 172 39.18 70.93 4.22
N ALA A 173 40.09 70.67 3.29
CA ALA A 173 40.86 71.71 2.60
C ALA A 173 40.00 72.67 1.73
N PHE A 174 38.71 72.41 1.59
CA PHE A 174 37.74 73.26 0.88
C PHE A 174 36.81 74.01 1.84
N GLY A 175 37.00 73.88 3.16
CA GLY A 175 36.21 74.53 4.20
C GLY A 175 34.87 73.84 4.51
N SER A 176 34.67 72.59 4.07
CA SER A 176 33.47 71.81 4.42
C SER A 176 33.70 71.03 5.71
N VAL A 177 32.79 71.13 6.67
CA VAL A 177 32.89 70.38 7.95
C VAL A 177 32.86 68.87 7.68
N THR A 178 33.84 68.17 8.22
CA THR A 178 34.03 66.71 8.12
C THR A 178 33.82 66.00 9.45
N VAL A 179 34.19 66.61 10.57
CA VAL A 179 33.82 66.14 11.91
C VAL A 179 33.22 67.31 12.67
N ASP A 180 32.07 67.10 13.26
CA ASP A 180 31.43 68.04 14.17
C ASP A 180 31.24 67.33 15.51
N TRP A 181 31.92 67.80 16.55
CA TRP A 181 31.80 67.21 17.89
C TRP A 181 30.68 67.84 18.73
N GLU A 182 30.16 69.02 18.35
CA GLU A 182 28.99 69.61 19.01
C GLU A 182 27.69 68.94 18.51
N ASN A 183 27.60 68.66 17.21
CA ASN A 183 26.48 67.94 16.58
C ASN A 183 26.69 66.43 16.48
N GLU A 184 27.84 65.92 16.94
CA GLU A 184 28.20 64.49 16.96
C GLU A 184 28.14 63.79 15.58
N GLN A 185 28.74 64.38 14.54
CA GLN A 185 28.65 63.90 13.14
C GLN A 185 30.01 63.71 12.44
N LEU A 186 30.05 62.76 11.49
CA LEU A 186 31.11 62.55 10.50
C LEU A 186 30.55 62.71 9.08
N SER A 187 31.00 63.73 8.37
CA SER A 187 30.56 64.10 7.02
C SER A 187 31.64 63.90 5.97
N VAL A 188 31.25 63.43 4.78
CA VAL A 188 32.14 63.26 3.62
C VAL A 188 31.46 63.80 2.37
N GLY A 189 32.10 64.75 1.68
CA GLY A 189 31.56 65.36 0.46
C GLY A 189 30.24 66.14 0.67
N GLY A 190 30.01 66.65 1.88
CA GLY A 190 28.78 67.36 2.26
C GLY A 190 27.64 66.47 2.77
N ASN A 191 27.80 65.14 2.72
CA ASN A 191 26.82 64.19 3.27
C ASN A 191 27.28 63.66 4.64
N ILE A 192 26.40 63.66 5.63
CA ILE A 192 26.62 63.01 6.93
C ILE A 192 26.65 61.49 6.70
N THR A 193 27.76 60.83 6.98
CA THR A 193 27.97 59.38 6.79
C THR A 193 27.78 58.59 8.09
N VAL A 194 28.14 59.18 9.22
CA VAL A 194 27.87 58.66 10.56
C VAL A 194 27.33 59.80 11.40
N ASP A 195 26.25 59.54 12.12
CA ASP A 195 25.69 60.46 13.10
C ASP A 195 25.66 59.71 14.44
N TRP A 196 26.56 60.08 15.36
CA TRP A 196 26.66 59.45 16.67
C TRP A 196 25.56 59.94 17.60
N GLY A 197 25.13 61.20 17.47
CA GLY A 197 24.04 61.79 18.26
C GLY A 197 22.68 61.14 17.97
N ASN A 198 22.43 60.79 16.72
CA ASN A 198 21.23 60.05 16.27
C ASN A 198 21.44 58.52 16.17
N LEU A 199 22.67 58.03 16.34
CA LEU A 199 23.07 56.62 16.27
C LEU A 199 22.79 55.94 14.91
N THR A 200 23.09 56.61 13.80
CA THR A 200 22.84 56.12 12.43
C THR A 200 24.09 56.05 11.54
N LEU A 201 24.04 55.17 10.53
CA LEU A 201 24.95 55.14 9.38
C LEU A 201 24.18 55.43 8.09
N ASN A 202 24.62 56.42 7.33
CA ASN A 202 24.01 56.78 6.06
C ASN A 202 24.88 56.32 4.87
N ASP A 203 24.22 56.04 3.75
CA ASP A 203 24.85 55.63 2.51
C ASP A 203 25.27 56.83 1.63
N SER A 204 25.79 56.53 0.43
CA SER A 204 26.21 57.55 -0.53
C SER A 204 25.09 58.43 -1.10
N SER A 205 23.82 58.07 -0.89
CA SER A 205 22.65 58.88 -1.25
C SER A 205 22.19 59.80 -0.10
N ALA A 206 22.89 59.75 1.05
CA ALA A 206 22.50 60.34 2.33
C ALA A 206 21.23 59.72 2.96
N GLY A 207 20.82 58.53 2.50
CA GLY A 207 19.77 57.74 3.14
C GLY A 207 20.33 56.86 4.27
N THR A 208 19.57 56.66 5.34
CA THR A 208 20.00 55.80 6.45
C THR A 208 19.98 54.32 6.03
N SER A 209 21.11 53.64 6.25
CA SER A 209 21.30 52.22 5.94
C SER A 209 21.24 51.33 7.20
N LEU A 210 21.65 51.87 8.34
CA LEU A 210 21.62 51.22 9.66
C LEU A 210 21.25 52.25 10.72
N ASP A 211 20.25 51.91 11.54
CA ASP A 211 19.84 52.70 12.69
C ASP A 211 20.00 51.81 13.94
N TRP A 212 20.97 52.16 14.80
CA TRP A 212 21.24 51.44 16.04
C TRP A 212 20.27 51.81 17.17
N SER A 213 19.66 52.99 17.12
CA SER A 213 18.67 53.44 18.10
C SER A 213 17.40 52.58 18.00
N ASN A 214 16.89 52.42 16.78
CA ASN A 214 15.73 51.58 16.47
C ASN A 214 16.07 50.11 16.22
N ARG A 215 17.36 49.75 16.06
CA ARG A 215 17.85 48.38 15.79
C ARG A 215 17.29 47.79 14.50
N ILE A 216 17.45 48.51 13.39
CA ILE A 216 16.99 48.13 12.05
C ILE A 216 18.07 48.27 10.98
N LEU A 217 18.04 47.37 9.99
CA LEU A 217 18.83 47.42 8.76
C LEU A 217 17.90 47.75 7.58
N ILE A 218 18.26 48.76 6.79
CA ILE A 218 17.41 49.35 5.75
C ILE A 218 17.95 48.98 4.36
N ALA A 219 17.05 48.85 3.38
CA ALA A 219 17.38 48.58 1.99
C ALA A 219 18.17 49.73 1.34
N SER A 220 18.95 49.41 0.29
CA SER A 220 19.82 50.35 -0.41
C SER A 220 19.10 51.43 -1.25
N ASP A 221 17.77 51.39 -1.30
CA ASP A 221 16.91 52.43 -1.86
C ASP A 221 16.17 53.24 -0.77
N GLY A 222 16.47 52.96 0.51
CA GLY A 222 15.86 53.59 1.68
C GLY A 222 14.39 53.24 1.91
N SER A 223 13.79 52.32 1.13
CA SER A 223 12.34 52.12 1.11
C SER A 223 11.84 51.12 2.15
N ASP A 224 12.56 50.02 2.36
CA ASP A 224 12.13 48.88 3.18
C ASP A 224 13.14 48.54 4.29
N THR A 225 12.63 47.96 5.38
CA THR A 225 13.47 47.35 6.43
C THR A 225 13.76 45.89 6.09
N ILE A 226 15.03 45.55 5.91
CA ILE A 226 15.47 44.18 5.64
C ILE A 226 15.39 43.31 6.91
N LEU A 227 15.86 43.85 8.03
CA LEU A 227 15.93 43.15 9.31
C LEU A 227 15.70 44.11 10.47
N ASP A 228 14.75 43.78 11.34
CA ASP A 228 14.43 44.45 12.60
C ASP A 228 14.74 43.50 13.78
N TRP A 229 15.58 43.98 14.71
CA TRP A 229 15.88 43.34 16.01
C TRP A 229 15.64 44.29 17.20
N SER A 230 14.70 45.23 17.02
CA SER A 230 14.15 46.09 18.07
C SER A 230 13.54 45.28 19.23
N THR A 231 12.97 44.12 18.95
CA THR A 231 12.33 43.27 19.96
C THR A 231 13.25 42.14 20.42
N ALA A 232 13.47 42.03 21.73
CA ALA A 232 14.40 41.07 22.32
C ALA A 232 13.98 39.61 22.04
N GLY A 233 14.92 38.82 21.52
CA GLY A 233 14.67 37.41 21.18
C GLY A 233 13.97 37.18 19.84
N THR A 234 13.74 38.22 19.04
CA THR A 234 13.14 38.11 17.70
C THR A 234 13.99 38.80 16.65
N ALA A 235 14.09 38.19 15.47
CA ALA A 235 14.55 38.81 14.24
C ALA A 235 13.37 38.84 13.27
N GLN A 236 12.91 40.02 12.88
CA GLN A 236 11.86 40.19 11.89
C GLN A 236 12.49 40.56 10.56
N PHE A 237 12.35 39.69 9.56
CA PHE A 237 12.77 39.97 8.19
C PHE A 237 11.61 40.62 7.42
N GLY A 238 11.91 41.64 6.61
CA GLY A 238 10.95 42.28 5.71
C GLY A 238 10.67 41.45 4.46
N ASP A 239 10.52 42.08 3.30
CA ASP A 239 10.59 41.35 2.04
C ASP A 239 12.04 40.87 1.82
N SER A 240 12.25 39.55 1.75
CA SER A 240 13.58 38.95 1.81
C SER A 240 13.61 37.54 1.24
N LEU A 241 14.40 37.35 0.18
CA LEU A 241 14.69 36.03 -0.40
C LEU A 241 15.94 35.42 0.26
N ILE A 242 15.77 34.26 0.91
CA ILE A 242 16.88 33.49 1.48
C ILE A 242 17.30 32.38 0.49
N THR A 243 18.43 32.58 -0.17
CA THR A 243 19.04 31.60 -1.09
C THR A 243 20.41 31.18 -0.57
N THR A 244 20.71 29.88 -0.54
CA THR A 244 22.03 29.35 -0.13
C THR A 244 22.65 28.48 -1.23
N ALA A 245 23.88 28.79 -1.63
CA ALA A 245 24.68 27.96 -2.52
C ALA A 245 25.77 27.21 -1.73
N ARG A 246 25.36 26.34 -0.79
CA ARG A 246 26.25 25.63 0.14
C ARG A 246 25.98 24.13 0.13
N ALA A 247 27.04 23.31 0.09
CA ALA A 247 26.94 21.87 0.32
C ALA A 247 26.71 21.57 1.81
N GLY A 248 25.78 20.66 2.11
CA GLY A 248 25.37 20.30 3.48
C GLY A 248 23.93 20.69 3.78
N VAL A 249 23.56 20.81 5.06
CA VAL A 249 22.23 21.27 5.47
C VAL A 249 22.09 22.76 5.16
N PRO A 250 21.14 23.20 4.31
CA PRO A 250 20.98 24.62 3.97
C PRO A 250 20.25 25.40 5.07
N LEU A 251 19.31 24.74 5.75
CA LEU A 251 18.48 25.28 6.82
C LEU A 251 18.30 24.20 7.89
N ASP A 252 18.71 24.52 9.11
CA ASP A 252 18.47 23.72 10.30
C ASP A 252 17.64 24.56 11.26
N ILE A 253 16.53 24.00 11.76
CA ILE A 253 15.64 24.68 12.70
C ILE A 253 15.39 23.71 13.86
N GLN A 254 16.12 23.93 14.94
CA GLN A 254 16.05 23.10 16.13
C GLN A 254 15.71 23.96 17.35
N ASN A 255 14.81 23.43 18.19
CA ASN A 255 14.70 23.84 19.57
C ASN A 255 15.29 22.70 20.43
N THR A 256 16.29 23.03 21.24
CA THR A 256 17.17 22.08 21.94
C THR A 256 16.78 21.85 23.40
N THR A 257 15.62 22.31 23.86
CA THR A 257 15.14 22.03 25.22
C THR A 257 14.71 20.57 25.38
N ASP A 258 14.88 19.98 26.58
CA ASP A 258 14.58 18.55 26.85
C ASP A 258 13.07 18.22 26.96
N GLY A 259 12.21 18.91 26.21
CA GLY A 259 10.74 18.85 26.33
C GLY A 259 10.00 18.73 25.00
N THR A 260 8.71 19.08 25.00
CA THR A 260 7.91 19.17 23.76
C THR A 260 8.28 20.45 23.01
N ASN A 261 8.86 20.29 21.83
CA ASN A 261 9.51 21.38 21.11
C ASN A 261 8.76 21.73 19.82
N GLN A 262 8.14 22.91 19.78
CA GLN A 262 7.75 23.52 18.51
C GLN A 262 9.02 24.01 17.81
N VAL A 263 9.33 23.43 16.65
CA VAL A 263 10.51 23.81 15.85
C VAL A 263 10.19 24.91 14.83
N ALA A 264 9.00 24.92 14.23
CA ALA A 264 8.61 25.91 13.22
C ALA A 264 7.12 26.26 13.28
N ILE A 265 6.75 27.40 12.70
CA ILE A 265 5.36 27.82 12.46
C ILE A 265 5.25 28.31 11.01
N PHE A 266 4.48 27.60 10.19
CA PHE A 266 4.15 28.02 8.82
C PHE A 266 2.78 28.71 8.81
N ARG A 267 2.67 29.90 8.19
CA ARG A 267 1.45 30.73 8.20
C ARG A 267 1.07 31.16 6.79
N GLY A 268 -0.22 31.04 6.45
CA GLY A 268 -0.79 31.46 5.17
C GLY A 268 -1.51 32.81 5.26
N GLY A 269 -0.82 33.89 4.90
CA GLY A 269 -1.38 35.26 4.85
C GLY A 269 -1.65 35.91 6.21
N ASN A 270 -1.82 37.24 6.21
CA ASN A 270 -2.13 38.05 7.40
C ASN A 270 -3.08 39.20 7.03
N ARG A 271 -4.36 38.89 6.80
CA ARG A 271 -5.38 39.85 6.29
C ARG A 271 -6.47 40.07 7.32
N ALA A 272 -6.94 41.32 7.43
CA ALA A 272 -7.99 41.71 8.39
C ALA A 272 -9.37 41.09 8.11
N ILE A 273 -9.69 40.79 6.85
CA ILE A 273 -10.92 40.13 6.42
C ILE A 273 -10.55 39.09 5.36
N PRO A 274 -10.29 37.82 5.74
CA PRO A 274 -10.14 36.75 4.76
C PRO A 274 -11.51 36.36 4.19
N ALA A 275 -11.52 35.84 2.96
CA ALA A 275 -12.67 35.18 2.34
C ALA A 275 -12.37 33.68 2.21
N ASP A 276 -13.36 32.86 1.87
CA ASP A 276 -13.25 31.40 1.92
C ASP A 276 -12.28 30.81 0.88
N GLY A 277 -11.98 29.51 0.97
CA GLY A 277 -11.12 28.79 0.04
C GLY A 277 -9.65 29.20 0.04
N GLN A 278 -9.13 29.72 1.16
CA GLN A 278 -7.71 30.08 1.26
C GLN A 278 -6.84 28.82 1.33
N ASN A 279 -5.56 28.94 0.97
CA ASN A 279 -4.61 27.86 1.14
C ASN A 279 -3.19 28.40 1.28
N ALA A 280 -2.31 27.54 1.79
CA ALA A 280 -0.87 27.65 1.63
C ALA A 280 -0.29 26.24 1.55
N PHE A 281 0.95 26.12 1.07
CA PHE A 281 1.55 24.84 0.77
C PHE A 281 3.07 24.91 0.85
N LEU A 282 3.69 23.76 1.12
CA LEU A 282 5.08 23.54 0.73
C LEU A 282 5.07 22.90 -0.67
N SER A 283 5.69 23.58 -1.61
CA SER A 283 5.97 23.06 -2.95
C SER A 283 7.33 22.38 -2.97
N PHE A 284 7.41 21.23 -3.62
CA PHE A 284 8.65 20.47 -3.79
C PHE A 284 9.01 20.49 -5.28
N PHE A 285 9.90 21.43 -5.62
CA PHE A 285 10.41 21.62 -6.97
C PHE A 285 11.64 20.74 -7.24
N LEU A 286 11.76 20.25 -8.46
CA LEU A 286 12.97 19.63 -9.03
C LEU A 286 13.10 20.08 -10.49
N ASP A 287 14.28 19.93 -11.07
CA ASP A 287 14.50 20.17 -12.49
C ASP A 287 13.85 19.05 -13.32
N ASP A 288 13.14 19.42 -14.39
CA ASP A 288 12.69 18.49 -15.42
C ASP A 288 13.83 18.13 -16.40
N SER A 289 13.54 17.27 -17.39
CA SER A 289 14.53 16.85 -18.39
C SER A 289 15.00 17.96 -19.35
N THR A 290 14.40 19.16 -19.28
CA THR A 290 14.84 20.35 -20.02
C THR A 290 15.73 21.28 -19.18
N GLY A 291 15.91 20.98 -17.89
CA GLY A 291 16.58 21.87 -16.94
C GLY A 291 15.67 23.00 -16.43
N THR A 292 14.35 22.85 -16.56
CA THR A 292 13.36 23.80 -16.04
C THR A 292 12.87 23.31 -14.68
N GLN A 293 12.87 24.17 -13.66
CA GLN A 293 12.29 23.81 -12.35
C GLN A 293 10.76 23.66 -12.45
N VAL A 294 10.26 22.49 -12.07
CA VAL A 294 8.83 22.16 -12.02
C VAL A 294 8.46 21.54 -10.67
N GLU A 295 7.22 21.72 -10.24
CA GLU A 295 6.73 21.17 -8.97
C GLU A 295 6.33 19.69 -9.16
N PHE A 296 6.99 18.78 -8.43
CA PHE A 296 6.72 17.34 -8.51
C PHE A 296 5.79 16.84 -7.40
N ALA A 297 5.82 17.49 -6.24
CA ALA A 297 4.95 17.15 -5.13
C ALA A 297 4.55 18.41 -4.37
N ARG A 298 3.44 18.31 -3.64
CA ARG A 298 2.93 19.38 -2.79
C ARG A 298 2.37 18.79 -1.50
N MET A 299 2.71 19.45 -0.39
CA MET A 299 2.07 19.25 0.91
C MET A 299 1.29 20.52 1.21
N GLY A 300 -0.02 20.49 0.96
CA GLY A 300 -0.87 21.67 1.07
C GLY A 300 -1.79 21.63 2.28
N TRP A 301 -1.98 22.78 2.92
CA TRP A 301 -3.02 23.00 3.93
C TRP A 301 -4.00 24.07 3.42
N PHE A 302 -5.28 23.72 3.44
CA PHE A 302 -6.36 24.51 2.88
C PHE A 302 -7.32 24.93 3.99
N ALA A 303 -7.79 26.17 3.94
CA ALA A 303 -8.85 26.73 4.77
C ALA A 303 -10.11 26.89 3.90
N GLY A 304 -10.96 25.87 3.90
CA GLY A 304 -12.15 25.77 3.04
C GLY A 304 -13.16 26.89 3.29
N ASP A 305 -13.42 27.15 4.57
CA ASP A 305 -14.13 28.33 5.12
C ASP A 305 -13.15 29.05 6.07
N VAL A 306 -13.25 30.38 6.17
CA VAL A 306 -12.45 31.21 7.09
C VAL A 306 -13.28 32.05 8.05
N THR A 307 -14.61 31.95 7.97
CA THR A 307 -15.58 32.66 8.78
C THR A 307 -15.18 32.59 10.27
N ASN A 308 -15.34 33.70 11.01
CA ASN A 308 -14.83 33.75 12.38
C ASN A 308 -15.36 32.60 13.26
N THR A 309 -16.59 32.15 12.99
CA THR A 309 -17.29 31.08 13.70
C THR A 309 -17.24 29.70 13.02
N VAL A 310 -16.71 29.57 11.79
CA VAL A 310 -16.65 28.31 11.02
C VAL A 310 -15.36 28.29 10.19
N LYS A 311 -14.49 27.29 10.38
CA LYS A 311 -13.22 27.17 9.65
C LYS A 311 -12.90 25.70 9.40
N ASP A 312 -12.64 25.34 8.14
CA ASP A 312 -12.42 23.95 7.73
C ASP A 312 -11.00 23.74 7.24
N GLY A 313 -10.31 22.76 7.79
CA GLY A 313 -8.91 22.43 7.48
C GLY A 313 -8.79 21.15 6.65
N GLU A 314 -8.14 21.23 5.49
CA GLU A 314 -7.84 20.08 4.65
C GLU A 314 -6.32 19.97 4.40
N PHE A 315 -5.80 18.73 4.42
CA PHE A 315 -4.40 18.41 4.18
C PHE A 315 -4.25 17.48 2.98
N ARG A 316 -3.47 17.90 1.98
CA ARG A 316 -3.28 17.13 0.73
C ARG A 316 -1.83 16.73 0.53
N PHE A 317 -1.63 15.46 0.21
CA PHE A 317 -0.44 14.95 -0.45
C PHE A 317 -0.74 14.85 -1.96
N SER A 318 -0.27 15.84 -2.70
CA SER A 318 -0.39 15.84 -4.15
C SER A 318 0.94 15.44 -4.79
N VAL A 319 0.91 14.58 -5.80
CA VAL A 319 2.10 14.13 -6.56
C VAL A 319 1.85 14.30 -8.06
N MET A 320 2.90 14.57 -8.83
CA MET A 320 2.77 14.69 -10.27
C MET A 320 2.56 13.31 -10.91
N ASN A 321 1.48 13.17 -11.68
CA ASN A 321 1.21 12.03 -12.54
C ASN A 321 0.79 12.55 -13.92
N ASN A 322 1.53 12.13 -14.96
CA ASN A 322 1.33 12.51 -16.35
C ASN A 322 1.15 14.04 -16.56
N ASN A 323 2.18 14.80 -16.13
CA ASN A 323 2.24 16.27 -16.16
C ASN A 323 1.06 17.01 -15.48
N THR A 324 0.31 16.32 -14.62
CA THR A 324 -0.73 16.93 -13.79
C THR A 324 -0.42 16.64 -12.32
N LEU A 325 -0.49 17.64 -11.45
CA LEU A 325 -0.41 17.42 -10.01
C LEU A 325 -1.74 16.79 -9.54
N ARG A 326 -1.67 15.58 -8.96
CA ARG A 326 -2.82 14.75 -8.55
C ARG A 326 -2.86 14.51 -7.07
N ASN A 327 -4.04 14.44 -6.47
CA ASN A 327 -4.21 14.20 -5.04
C ASN A 327 -4.25 12.69 -4.76
N MET A 328 -3.18 12.15 -4.16
CA MET A 328 -3.02 10.70 -3.94
C MET A 328 -3.46 10.26 -2.56
N LEU A 329 -3.08 11.02 -1.53
CA LEU A 329 -3.63 10.91 -0.19
C LEU A 329 -4.21 12.26 0.16
N THR A 330 -5.53 12.33 0.15
CA THR A 330 -6.27 13.47 0.67
C THR A 330 -6.69 13.12 2.08
N ILE A 331 -6.20 13.89 3.06
CA ILE A 331 -6.69 13.90 4.44
C ILE A 331 -7.51 15.19 4.58
N LYS A 332 -8.75 15.14 4.13
CA LYS A 332 -9.74 16.18 4.41
C LYS A 332 -10.09 16.18 5.90
N GLU A 333 -10.97 17.10 6.27
CA GLU A 333 -11.68 17.09 7.54
C GLU A 333 -12.41 15.75 7.84
N ASN A 334 -12.61 14.86 6.85
CA ASN A 334 -13.47 13.68 6.95
C ASN A 334 -13.08 12.40 6.17
N THR A 335 -12.07 12.39 5.27
CA THR A 335 -11.68 11.18 4.51
C THR A 335 -10.17 10.92 4.50
N VAL A 336 -9.81 9.63 4.46
CA VAL A 336 -8.53 9.15 3.91
C VAL A 336 -8.84 8.56 2.56
N ALA A 337 -8.78 9.40 1.53
CA ALA A 337 -9.04 8.97 0.18
C ALA A 337 -7.72 8.70 -0.53
N ILE A 338 -7.51 7.43 -0.86
CA ILE A 338 -6.42 6.95 -1.70
C ILE A 338 -6.91 7.06 -3.16
N ASN A 339 -6.25 7.88 -3.97
CA ASN A 339 -6.62 8.19 -5.36
C ASN A 339 -8.00 8.91 -5.52
N GLU A 340 -8.13 10.13 -4.97
CA GLU A 340 -9.35 10.96 -5.12
C GLU A 340 -9.64 11.34 -6.58
N ASP A 341 -8.61 11.50 -7.41
CA ASP A 341 -8.77 12.03 -8.76
C ASP A 341 -9.34 10.99 -9.76
N SER A 342 -9.93 9.89 -9.25
CA SER A 342 -10.64 8.84 -9.98
C SER A 342 -9.84 8.27 -11.17
N GLN A 343 -8.52 8.13 -11.00
CA GLN A 343 -7.66 7.46 -11.98
C GLN A 343 -7.71 5.94 -11.80
N ASP A 344 -7.12 5.20 -12.74
CA ASP A 344 -6.78 3.80 -12.54
C ASP A 344 -5.67 3.68 -11.47
N ALA A 345 -6.05 3.43 -10.23
CA ALA A 345 -5.14 3.15 -9.13
C ALA A 345 -5.77 2.22 -8.09
N ASN A 346 -4.93 1.37 -7.50
CA ASN A 346 -5.34 0.25 -6.65
C ASN A 346 -5.47 0.63 -5.17
N PHE A 347 -6.43 0.03 -4.46
CA PHE A 347 -6.72 0.24 -3.03
C PHE A 347 -6.50 -1.05 -2.20
N ARG A 348 -6.16 -0.92 -0.90
CA ARG A 348 -5.66 -2.01 -0.02
C ARG A 348 -6.11 -1.77 1.44
N VAL A 349 -6.68 -2.77 2.14
CA VAL A 349 -7.60 -2.56 3.31
C VAL A 349 -7.51 -3.63 4.45
N GLU A 350 -7.81 -3.24 5.70
CA GLU A 350 -7.89 -4.03 6.97
C GLU A 350 -9.21 -3.68 7.77
N SER A 351 -9.58 -4.24 8.97
CA SER A 351 -10.97 -4.04 9.57
C SER A 351 -11.30 -4.13 11.11
N ASN A 352 -12.55 -4.53 11.48
CA ASN A 352 -13.47 -4.01 12.51
C ASN A 352 -14.26 -5.05 13.37
N ASN A 353 -15.02 -6.02 12.81
CA ASN A 353 -15.82 -7.03 13.58
C ASN A 353 -14.95 -8.16 14.20
N GLN A 354 -13.67 -7.82 14.34
CA GLN A 354 -12.57 -8.47 13.66
C GLN A 354 -11.40 -7.55 13.96
N THR A 355 -10.28 -8.02 14.50
CA THR A 355 -9.13 -7.12 14.67
C THR A 355 -8.54 -6.71 13.32
N SER A 356 -8.80 -7.46 12.22
CA SER A 356 -8.69 -7.00 10.83
C SER A 356 -9.56 -7.86 9.87
N LEU A 357 -10.00 -7.37 8.68
CA LEU A 357 -10.83 -8.16 7.72
C LEU A 357 -9.95 -9.01 6.85
N LEU A 358 -8.96 -8.37 6.23
CA LEU A 358 -7.73 -9.02 5.85
C LEU A 358 -6.94 -9.21 7.15
N PHE A 359 -7.30 -10.23 7.95
CA PHE A 359 -6.50 -10.57 9.12
C PHE A 359 -5.26 -11.31 8.66
N THR A 360 -4.17 -10.57 8.61
CA THR A 360 -2.81 -11.08 8.42
C THR A 360 -2.14 -11.24 9.78
N ASP A 361 -2.25 -12.44 10.35
CA ASP A 361 -1.47 -12.79 11.53
C ASP A 361 -0.04 -13.14 11.11
N GLY A 362 0.88 -12.20 11.31
CA GLY A 362 2.30 -12.37 11.00
C GLY A 362 3.06 -13.29 11.96
N GLY A 363 2.40 -13.84 12.99
CA GLY A 363 2.98 -14.83 13.92
C GLY A 363 2.59 -16.27 13.61
N LEU A 364 1.50 -16.49 12.85
CA LEU A 364 0.95 -17.81 12.51
C LEU A 364 0.89 -18.09 10.99
N ASP A 365 1.40 -17.17 10.16
CA ASP A 365 1.47 -17.26 8.69
C ASP A 365 0.11 -17.51 8.00
N THR A 366 -0.99 -16.95 8.55
CA THR A 366 -2.34 -17.12 8.00
C THR A 366 -2.95 -15.83 7.49
N VAL A 367 -3.62 -15.90 6.34
CA VAL A 367 -4.60 -14.88 5.94
C VAL A 367 -5.99 -15.42 6.26
N THR A 368 -6.69 -14.76 7.16
CA THR A 368 -8.10 -15.08 7.41
C THR A 368 -8.96 -13.90 6.98
N ILE A 369 -9.92 -14.17 6.10
CA ILE A 369 -10.93 -13.23 5.67
C ILE A 369 -12.15 -13.45 6.56
N GLY A 370 -12.48 -12.48 7.41
CA GLY A 370 -13.65 -12.56 8.28
C GLY A 370 -13.45 -13.26 9.64
N SER A 371 -12.23 -13.72 9.98
CA SER A 371 -11.88 -14.10 11.37
C SER A 371 -10.62 -13.39 11.89
N ALA A 372 -10.67 -12.92 13.14
CA ALA A 372 -9.53 -12.38 13.89
C ALA A 372 -8.64 -13.47 14.51
N THR A 373 -8.89 -14.72 14.13
CA THR A 373 -8.18 -15.91 14.59
C THR A 373 -7.83 -16.77 13.38
N SER A 374 -6.60 -17.30 13.35
CA SER A 374 -6.12 -18.22 12.31
C SER A 374 -6.96 -19.50 12.24
N LEU A 375 -7.81 -19.63 11.23
CA LEU A 375 -8.64 -20.83 11.01
C LEU A 375 -7.90 -21.90 10.21
N ALA A 376 -7.20 -21.48 9.16
CA ALA A 376 -6.39 -22.28 8.25
C ALA A 376 -5.38 -21.36 7.56
N LEU A 377 -4.51 -21.92 6.70
CA LEU A 377 -3.56 -21.14 5.89
C LEU A 377 -4.26 -20.01 5.08
N LEU A 378 -5.38 -20.35 4.46
CA LEU A 378 -6.38 -19.41 3.96
C LEU A 378 -7.72 -19.76 4.60
N GLY A 379 -8.16 -18.95 5.55
CA GLY A 379 -9.50 -19.06 6.13
C GLY A 379 -10.44 -18.07 5.45
N VAL A 380 -11.65 -18.52 5.11
CA VAL A 380 -12.78 -17.61 4.87
C VAL A 380 -13.87 -17.97 5.87
N ASP A 381 -14.02 -17.10 6.86
CA ASP A 381 -15.02 -17.21 7.91
C ASP A 381 -16.22 -16.35 7.54
N GLY A 382 -17.39 -16.71 8.06
CA GLY A 382 -18.61 -15.99 7.78
C GLY A 382 -19.68 -16.25 8.81
N PHE A 383 -20.79 -15.54 8.68
CA PHE A 383 -21.87 -15.60 9.65
C PHE A 383 -22.92 -16.65 9.26
N ALA A 384 -23.93 -16.82 10.12
CA ALA A 384 -25.03 -17.74 9.87
C ALA A 384 -25.72 -17.43 8.53
N ASP A 385 -25.97 -18.48 7.74
CA ASP A 385 -26.66 -18.46 6.44
C ASP A 385 -25.98 -17.60 5.34
N GLU A 386 -24.67 -17.34 5.44
CA GLU A 386 -23.86 -16.64 4.43
C GLU A 386 -23.23 -17.59 3.38
N ILE A 387 -22.89 -17.06 2.19
CA ILE A 387 -22.00 -17.74 1.24
C ILE A 387 -20.56 -17.31 1.55
N GLN A 388 -19.81 -18.15 2.26
CA GLN A 388 -18.41 -17.86 2.62
C GLN A 388 -17.49 -17.91 1.39
N PHE A 389 -17.76 -18.81 0.44
CA PHE A 389 -16.95 -18.95 -0.77
C PHE A 389 -17.81 -19.10 -2.02
N LEU A 390 -17.66 -18.16 -2.95
CA LEU A 390 -18.33 -18.16 -4.25
C LEU A 390 -17.27 -18.27 -5.36
N VAL A 391 -17.34 -19.35 -6.13
CA VAL A 391 -16.56 -19.52 -7.37
C VAL A 391 -17.49 -19.31 -8.56
N GLN A 392 -17.15 -18.35 -9.43
CA GLN A 392 -17.91 -18.07 -10.64
C GLN A 392 -17.06 -18.35 -11.88
N ALA A 393 -17.62 -19.15 -12.80
CA ALA A 393 -17.03 -19.42 -14.10
C ALA A 393 -17.02 -18.16 -14.99
N HIS A 394 -15.95 -18.00 -15.80
CA HIS A 394 -16.03 -17.12 -16.97
C HIS A 394 -17.01 -17.71 -18.00
N SER A 395 -17.63 -16.87 -18.84
CA SER A 395 -18.58 -17.32 -19.88
C SER A 395 -17.97 -18.24 -20.95
N THR A 396 -16.63 -18.32 -21.00
CA THR A 396 -15.85 -19.19 -21.88
C THR A 396 -14.91 -20.13 -21.09
N GLN A 397 -15.23 -20.42 -19.83
CA GLN A 397 -14.41 -21.28 -18.97
C GLN A 397 -14.36 -22.71 -19.53
N THR A 398 -13.15 -23.24 -19.75
CA THR A 398 -12.93 -24.62 -20.24
C THR A 398 -12.31 -25.56 -19.22
N SER A 399 -11.82 -25.03 -18.10
CA SER A 399 -11.21 -25.80 -17.01
C SER A 399 -12.13 -25.85 -15.79
N ASP A 400 -11.92 -26.83 -14.93
CA ASP A 400 -12.70 -27.03 -13.70
C ASP A 400 -12.75 -25.77 -12.82
N LEU A 401 -13.87 -25.62 -12.10
CA LEU A 401 -14.15 -24.49 -11.21
C LEU A 401 -13.53 -24.71 -9.83
N VAL A 402 -13.56 -25.94 -9.35
CA VAL A 402 -12.97 -26.36 -8.08
C VAL A 402 -12.24 -27.67 -8.31
N VAL A 403 -11.01 -27.75 -7.81
CA VAL A 403 -10.22 -28.99 -7.77
C VAL A 403 -9.63 -29.08 -6.36
N PHE A 404 -9.84 -30.22 -5.71
CA PHE A 404 -9.09 -30.64 -4.55
C PHE A 404 -8.29 -31.88 -4.96
N GLU A 405 -6.97 -31.79 -4.83
CA GLU A 405 -6.01 -32.78 -5.33
C GLU A 405 -5.08 -33.24 -4.20
N GLN A 406 -4.56 -34.47 -4.34
CA GLN A 406 -3.46 -34.98 -3.53
C GLN A 406 -2.14 -34.36 -3.98
N SER A 407 -1.11 -34.40 -3.14
CA SER A 407 0.22 -33.86 -3.45
C SER A 407 0.94 -34.54 -4.62
N ASP A 408 0.43 -35.68 -5.11
CA ASP A 408 0.89 -36.36 -6.32
C ASP A 408 0.15 -35.93 -7.60
N GLY A 409 -0.76 -34.95 -7.51
CA GLY A 409 -1.61 -34.47 -8.60
C GLY A 409 -2.83 -35.35 -8.86
N THR A 410 -3.18 -36.27 -7.96
CA THR A 410 -4.42 -37.05 -8.07
C THR A 410 -5.60 -36.24 -7.56
N ASP A 411 -6.45 -35.77 -8.47
CA ASP A 411 -7.72 -35.15 -8.13
C ASP A 411 -8.57 -36.08 -7.24
N ILE A 412 -8.90 -35.63 -6.03
CA ILE A 412 -9.78 -36.37 -5.10
C ILE A 412 -11.22 -35.87 -5.14
N PHE A 413 -11.43 -34.61 -5.52
CA PHE A 413 -12.72 -34.01 -5.77
C PHE A 413 -12.59 -32.92 -6.84
N THR A 414 -13.42 -32.96 -7.88
CA THR A 414 -13.49 -31.86 -8.86
C THR A 414 -14.92 -31.42 -9.12
N VAL A 415 -15.09 -30.14 -9.49
CA VAL A 415 -16.31 -29.55 -10.04
C VAL A 415 -15.95 -28.96 -11.40
N SER A 416 -16.40 -29.60 -12.48
CA SER A 416 -16.06 -29.15 -13.83
C SER A 416 -16.74 -27.84 -14.22
N ASN A 417 -16.27 -27.22 -15.30
CA ASN A 417 -16.94 -26.06 -15.91
C ASN A 417 -18.41 -26.32 -16.32
N ALA A 418 -18.79 -27.59 -16.48
CA ALA A 418 -20.15 -28.04 -16.75
C ALA A 418 -20.93 -28.44 -15.48
N GLY A 419 -20.34 -28.29 -14.29
CA GLY A 419 -20.94 -28.67 -13.01
C GLY A 419 -20.92 -30.17 -12.70
N ALA A 420 -20.12 -30.96 -13.41
CA ALA A 420 -19.96 -32.38 -13.08
C ALA A 420 -19.06 -32.53 -11.83
N VAL A 421 -19.49 -33.38 -10.89
CA VAL A 421 -18.73 -33.67 -9.67
C VAL A 421 -18.04 -35.02 -9.79
N THR A 422 -16.73 -35.06 -9.61
CA THR A 422 -15.92 -36.29 -9.62
C THR A 422 -15.36 -36.53 -8.21
N MET A 423 -15.30 -37.78 -7.75
CA MET A 423 -14.67 -38.15 -6.48
C MET A 423 -13.81 -39.41 -6.66
N ALA A 424 -12.60 -39.44 -6.08
CA ALA A 424 -11.65 -40.54 -6.27
C ALA A 424 -11.86 -41.77 -5.37
N ALA A 425 -12.78 -41.69 -4.40
CA ALA A 425 -13.07 -42.74 -3.42
C ALA A 425 -14.56 -43.15 -3.46
N SER A 426 -14.92 -44.20 -2.71
CA SER A 426 -16.31 -44.65 -2.56
C SER A 426 -17.21 -43.55 -1.99
N LEU A 427 -18.33 -43.29 -2.66
CA LEU A 427 -19.35 -42.35 -2.20
C LEU A 427 -20.25 -43.01 -1.13
N ASP A 428 -19.94 -42.80 0.15
CA ASP A 428 -20.80 -43.17 1.27
C ASP A 428 -21.82 -42.04 1.53
N VAL A 429 -23.06 -42.23 1.08
CA VAL A 429 -24.17 -41.27 1.29
C VAL A 429 -25.45 -42.01 1.72
N PRO A 430 -26.21 -41.50 2.71
CA PRO A 430 -27.42 -42.16 3.21
C PRO A 430 -28.51 -42.38 2.15
N GLU A 431 -28.64 -41.46 1.19
CA GLU A 431 -29.59 -41.56 0.07
C GLU A 431 -28.96 -41.01 -1.21
N ILE A 432 -29.05 -41.75 -2.32
CA ILE A 432 -28.71 -41.26 -3.67
C ILE A 432 -30.02 -40.78 -4.33
N PHE A 433 -30.35 -39.51 -4.14
CA PHE A 433 -31.57 -38.92 -4.68
C PHE A 433 -31.38 -38.51 -6.15
N ASN A 434 -32.24 -39.01 -7.04
CA ASN A 434 -32.35 -38.53 -8.42
C ASN A 434 -33.72 -37.85 -8.62
N SER A 435 -33.72 -36.53 -8.80
CA SER A 435 -34.93 -35.73 -8.98
C SER A 435 -35.53 -35.81 -10.38
N ALA A 436 -34.75 -36.23 -11.40
CA ALA A 436 -35.22 -36.35 -12.78
C ALA A 436 -34.33 -37.29 -13.63
N GLY A 437 -34.94 -38.33 -14.20
CA GLY A 437 -34.28 -39.29 -15.09
C GLY A 437 -34.01 -40.65 -14.44
N ASP A 438 -33.23 -41.49 -15.10
CA ASP A 438 -32.93 -42.85 -14.66
C ASP A 438 -31.79 -42.89 -13.63
N LEU A 439 -31.90 -43.74 -12.60
CA LEU A 439 -30.75 -44.10 -11.76
C LEU A 439 -29.78 -44.97 -12.56
N LYS A 440 -28.67 -44.40 -13.02
CA LYS A 440 -27.63 -45.11 -13.77
C LYS A 440 -26.56 -45.64 -12.83
N VAL A 441 -26.64 -46.91 -12.45
CA VAL A 441 -25.54 -47.61 -11.80
C VAL A 441 -24.52 -47.98 -12.87
N MET A 442 -23.36 -47.32 -12.87
CA MET A 442 -22.16 -47.68 -13.63
C MET A 442 -22.40 -48.11 -15.10
N PRO A 443 -22.93 -47.23 -15.98
CA PRO A 443 -23.37 -47.62 -17.33
C PRO A 443 -22.25 -47.97 -18.34
N ASP A 444 -20.98 -47.91 -17.95
CA ASP A 444 -19.81 -48.10 -18.84
C ASP A 444 -18.63 -48.83 -18.14
N VAL A 445 -18.91 -49.72 -17.17
CA VAL A 445 -17.85 -50.51 -16.50
C VAL A 445 -17.48 -51.78 -17.28
N GLN A 446 -16.18 -52.13 -17.24
CA GLN A 446 -15.66 -53.39 -17.81
C GLN A 446 -15.80 -54.61 -16.89
N GLY A 447 -16.20 -54.41 -15.62
CA GLY A 447 -16.32 -55.46 -14.61
C GLY A 447 -17.75 -55.67 -14.13
N ASP A 448 -17.96 -56.68 -13.28
CA ASP A 448 -19.25 -56.97 -12.65
C ASP A 448 -19.66 -55.90 -11.64
N VAL A 449 -20.97 -55.70 -11.47
CA VAL A 449 -21.53 -54.84 -10.43
C VAL A 449 -21.78 -55.68 -9.17
N THR A 450 -20.92 -55.54 -8.16
CA THR A 450 -21.11 -56.16 -6.84
C THR A 450 -21.86 -55.22 -5.90
N LEU A 451 -22.58 -55.79 -4.92
CA LEU A 451 -23.40 -55.04 -3.95
C LEU A 451 -23.31 -55.72 -2.58
N PHE A 452 -23.24 -54.92 -1.51
CA PHE A 452 -23.26 -55.37 -0.11
C PHE A 452 -22.09 -56.27 0.33
N GLU A 453 -20.89 -56.06 -0.22
CA GLU A 453 -19.66 -56.79 0.15
C GLU A 453 -18.97 -56.27 1.44
N ASP A 454 -19.53 -55.23 2.05
CA ASP A 454 -18.90 -54.38 3.06
C ASP A 454 -19.09 -54.85 4.51
N THR A 455 -19.99 -55.80 4.79
CA THR A 455 -20.23 -56.31 6.16
C THR A 455 -20.85 -57.71 6.18
N ASP A 456 -20.26 -58.62 6.95
CA ASP A 456 -20.82 -59.95 7.25
C ASP A 456 -22.17 -59.84 8.00
N ILE A 457 -23.12 -60.71 7.64
CA ILE A 457 -24.43 -60.84 8.30
C ILE A 457 -24.44 -62.01 9.29
N ASP A 458 -25.14 -61.87 10.42
CA ASP A 458 -25.34 -62.96 11.37
C ASP A 458 -26.14 -64.12 10.75
N ASN A 459 -25.75 -65.36 11.04
CA ASN A 459 -26.36 -66.61 10.52
C ASN A 459 -27.88 -66.78 10.75
N ALA A 460 -28.53 -65.92 11.53
CA ALA A 460 -29.98 -65.95 11.77
C ALA A 460 -30.75 -64.93 10.91
N ALA A 461 -30.05 -64.02 10.21
CA ALA A 461 -30.61 -62.91 9.47
C ALA A 461 -30.55 -63.13 7.94
N ASN A 462 -31.52 -62.56 7.23
CA ASN A 462 -31.46 -62.48 5.77
C ASN A 462 -30.37 -61.48 5.35
N GLY A 463 -29.79 -61.71 4.18
CA GLY A 463 -28.91 -60.76 3.51
C GLY A 463 -29.61 -59.46 3.10
N LYS A 464 -28.78 -58.50 2.70
CA LYS A 464 -29.25 -57.23 2.16
C LYS A 464 -30.03 -57.47 0.85
N ARG A 465 -30.93 -56.55 0.52
CA ARG A 465 -31.96 -56.73 -0.50
C ARG A 465 -31.91 -55.59 -1.50
N ILE A 466 -32.01 -55.89 -2.79
CA ILE A 466 -32.41 -54.90 -3.81
C ILE A 466 -33.92 -54.92 -3.85
N ILE A 467 -34.59 -53.77 -3.72
CA ILE A 467 -36.06 -53.69 -3.71
C ILE A 467 -36.51 -52.61 -4.69
N ILE A 468 -37.31 -53.00 -5.69
CA ILE A 468 -37.93 -52.09 -6.66
C ILE A 468 -39.40 -51.94 -6.28
N HIS A 469 -39.78 -50.79 -5.74
CA HIS A 469 -41.17 -50.49 -5.39
C HIS A 469 -41.96 -49.91 -6.57
N ARG A 470 -43.10 -50.52 -6.89
CA ARG A 470 -44.20 -49.85 -7.59
C ARG A 470 -45.16 -49.32 -6.54
N LYS A 471 -45.02 -48.05 -6.18
CA LYS A 471 -46.00 -47.34 -5.35
C LYS A 471 -47.25 -47.01 -6.18
N ALA A 472 -48.44 -47.32 -5.68
CA ALA A 472 -49.70 -47.03 -6.37
C ALA A 472 -50.86 -46.90 -5.38
N ALA A 473 -51.82 -46.01 -5.67
CA ALA A 473 -52.94 -45.72 -4.79
C ALA A 473 -53.89 -46.92 -4.59
N GLU A 474 -53.94 -47.82 -5.58
CA GLU A 474 -54.71 -49.06 -5.49
C GLU A 474 -54.01 -50.08 -4.58
N PHE A 475 -52.76 -50.42 -4.90
CA PHE A 475 -51.88 -51.29 -4.10
C PHE A 475 -50.41 -51.03 -4.42
N ASP A 476 -49.61 -50.77 -3.39
CA ASP A 476 -48.16 -50.84 -3.45
C ASP A 476 -47.72 -52.28 -3.75
N ARG A 477 -46.71 -52.44 -4.60
CA ARG A 477 -46.03 -53.72 -4.85
C ARG A 477 -44.54 -53.54 -4.87
N PHE A 478 -43.79 -54.63 -4.72
CA PHE A 478 -42.36 -54.63 -4.94
C PHE A 478 -41.89 -55.91 -5.62
N PHE A 479 -40.73 -55.79 -6.24
CA PHE A 479 -39.89 -56.87 -6.73
C PHE A 479 -38.61 -56.82 -5.92
N ASP A 480 -38.20 -57.93 -5.29
CA ASP A 480 -36.96 -57.96 -4.53
C ASP A 480 -36.05 -59.15 -4.82
N ILE A 481 -34.76 -58.92 -4.59
CA ILE A 481 -33.66 -59.87 -4.79
C ILE A 481 -32.81 -59.84 -3.53
N PHE A 482 -32.63 -61.00 -2.89
CA PHE A 482 -31.86 -61.12 -1.65
C PHE A 482 -31.40 -62.57 -1.41
N ILE A 483 -30.51 -62.76 -0.44
CA ILE A 483 -30.18 -64.09 0.11
C ILE A 483 -30.93 -64.24 1.43
N ASP A 484 -31.62 -65.35 1.67
CA ASP A 484 -32.27 -65.61 2.96
C ASP A 484 -31.31 -66.11 4.06
N ASN A 485 -31.81 -66.23 5.29
CA ASN A 485 -31.03 -66.71 6.43
C ASN A 485 -30.65 -68.21 6.38
N LEU A 486 -31.07 -68.93 5.34
CA LEU A 486 -30.64 -70.30 5.04
C LEU A 486 -29.58 -70.34 3.92
N GLY A 487 -29.16 -69.17 3.41
CA GLY A 487 -28.20 -69.04 2.33
C GLY A 487 -28.79 -69.25 0.93
N SER A 488 -30.12 -69.25 0.78
CA SER A 488 -30.78 -69.42 -0.52
C SER A 488 -30.99 -68.07 -1.20
N ALA A 489 -30.67 -67.99 -2.50
CA ALA A 489 -30.99 -66.82 -3.30
C ALA A 489 -32.48 -66.79 -3.64
N GLN A 490 -33.13 -65.68 -3.30
CA GLN A 490 -34.56 -65.45 -3.45
C GLN A 490 -34.83 -64.35 -4.47
N LEU A 491 -35.92 -64.54 -5.20
CA LEU A 491 -36.48 -63.61 -6.19
C LEU A 491 -37.98 -63.51 -5.92
N ASP A 492 -38.39 -62.56 -5.08
CA ASP A 492 -39.76 -62.49 -4.56
C ASP A 492 -40.57 -61.34 -5.19
N MET A 493 -41.87 -61.57 -5.30
CA MET A 493 -42.87 -60.66 -5.86
C MET A 493 -44.16 -60.79 -5.04
N GLN A 494 -44.32 -59.97 -4.01
CA GLN A 494 -45.47 -60.08 -3.12
C GLN A 494 -46.77 -59.57 -3.79
N ASP A 495 -47.91 -60.02 -3.23
CA ASP A 495 -49.30 -59.66 -3.56
C ASP A 495 -49.93 -60.29 -4.82
N GLY A 496 -50.20 -61.60 -4.72
CA GLY A 496 -51.37 -62.31 -5.29
C GLY A 496 -51.44 -62.53 -6.80
N ASN A 497 -51.05 -61.54 -7.59
CA ASN A 497 -51.11 -61.52 -9.05
C ASN A 497 -49.74 -61.16 -9.69
N GLY A 498 -48.66 -61.18 -8.90
CA GLY A 498 -47.29 -61.07 -9.42
C GLY A 498 -46.97 -62.25 -10.34
N SER A 499 -46.51 -61.96 -11.55
CA SER A 499 -46.06 -62.97 -12.52
C SER A 499 -44.64 -62.67 -12.94
N LEU A 500 -43.75 -63.63 -12.72
CA LEU A 500 -42.38 -63.59 -13.21
C LEU A 500 -42.35 -64.10 -14.66
N ASN A 501 -42.19 -63.19 -15.62
CA ASN A 501 -42.10 -63.53 -17.03
C ASN A 501 -40.64 -63.74 -17.45
N ILE A 502 -40.23 -65.00 -17.65
CA ILE A 502 -38.91 -65.36 -18.18
C ILE A 502 -39.07 -65.78 -19.64
N GLY A 503 -38.69 -64.89 -20.56
CA GLY A 503 -38.77 -65.11 -22.00
C GLY A 503 -37.40 -65.06 -22.67
N GLN A 504 -37.20 -65.87 -23.72
CA GLN A 504 -36.03 -65.78 -24.59
C GLN A 504 -36.42 -65.91 -26.06
N ASN A 505 -35.70 -65.18 -26.92
CA ASN A 505 -35.96 -65.18 -28.36
C ASN A 505 -35.38 -66.42 -29.08
N ALA A 506 -34.37 -67.07 -28.47
CA ALA A 506 -33.79 -68.32 -28.95
C ALA A 506 -33.14 -69.10 -27.78
N GLY A 507 -33.09 -70.44 -27.90
CA GLY A 507 -32.54 -71.34 -26.88
C GLY A 507 -33.59 -71.97 -25.95
N ALA A 508 -33.15 -72.48 -24.79
CA ALA A 508 -34.01 -73.05 -23.75
C ALA A 508 -33.82 -72.34 -22.39
N VAL A 509 -34.89 -72.29 -21.58
CA VAL A 509 -34.85 -71.77 -20.20
C VAL A 509 -34.32 -72.89 -19.31
N ASN A 510 -33.04 -72.82 -18.94
CA ASN A 510 -32.39 -73.86 -18.14
C ASN A 510 -32.65 -73.66 -16.64
N ILE A 511 -33.77 -74.19 -16.16
CA ILE A 511 -34.02 -74.32 -14.71
C ILE A 511 -33.20 -75.51 -14.19
N LEU A 512 -32.34 -75.30 -13.20
CA LEU A 512 -31.43 -76.31 -12.62
C LEU A 512 -30.41 -76.93 -13.59
N GLY A 513 -29.90 -76.17 -14.56
CA GLY A 513 -28.83 -76.62 -15.48
C GLY A 513 -27.55 -77.01 -14.73
N ASN A 514 -27.32 -78.31 -14.54
CA ASN A 514 -26.23 -78.95 -13.77
C ASN A 514 -26.39 -78.99 -12.24
N ALA A 515 -27.59 -78.77 -11.68
CA ALA A 515 -27.79 -78.93 -10.24
C ALA A 515 -28.14 -80.37 -9.84
N ASN A 516 -27.69 -80.81 -8.66
CA ASN A 516 -28.04 -82.11 -8.06
C ASN A 516 -29.37 -82.08 -7.25
N GLY A 517 -30.11 -80.96 -7.30
CA GLY A 517 -31.35 -80.74 -6.55
C GLY A 517 -32.61 -81.09 -7.34
N ASN A 518 -33.73 -81.22 -6.64
CA ASN A 518 -35.04 -81.46 -7.26
C ASN A 518 -35.64 -80.15 -7.79
N PHE A 519 -36.24 -80.20 -8.98
CA PHE A 519 -37.21 -79.18 -9.40
C PHE A 519 -38.55 -79.48 -8.72
N ALA A 520 -39.10 -78.52 -7.98
CA ALA A 520 -40.36 -78.66 -7.27
C ALA A 520 -41.33 -77.56 -7.68
N LEU A 521 -42.58 -77.94 -7.94
CA LEU A 521 -43.67 -77.04 -8.28
C LEU A 521 -44.85 -77.28 -7.32
N PHE A 522 -45.59 -76.22 -7.01
CA PHE A 522 -46.89 -76.30 -6.32
C PHE A 522 -46.85 -76.99 -4.93
N THR A 523 -45.71 -76.93 -4.24
CA THR A 523 -45.40 -77.66 -2.98
C THR A 523 -46.26 -77.30 -1.76
N ALA A 524 -47.14 -76.31 -1.86
CA ALA A 524 -48.04 -75.86 -0.80
C ALA A 524 -49.38 -75.37 -1.37
N SER A 525 -50.00 -76.16 -2.25
CA SER A 525 -51.33 -75.85 -2.80
C SER A 525 -52.44 -76.18 -1.79
N GLY A 526 -53.45 -75.33 -1.68
CA GLY A 526 -54.61 -75.56 -0.80
C GLY A 526 -55.63 -76.54 -1.39
N SER A 527 -56.53 -77.09 -0.56
CA SER A 527 -57.68 -77.85 -1.08
C SER A 527 -58.57 -76.95 -1.96
N GLY A 528 -59.03 -77.49 -3.09
CA GLY A 528 -59.68 -76.76 -4.17
C GLY A 528 -58.73 -76.06 -5.16
N GLU A 529 -57.42 -75.97 -4.89
CA GLU A 529 -56.46 -75.32 -5.79
C GLU A 529 -55.90 -76.28 -6.85
N ASN A 530 -56.59 -76.36 -7.99
CA ASN A 530 -56.13 -77.11 -9.16
C ASN A 530 -54.99 -76.36 -9.91
N ARG A 531 -53.81 -76.26 -9.29
CA ARG A 531 -52.62 -75.64 -9.90
C ARG A 531 -52.12 -76.47 -11.08
N GLN A 532 -51.74 -75.80 -12.17
CA GLN A 532 -51.49 -76.43 -13.47
C GLN A 532 -50.23 -75.89 -14.14
N ILE A 533 -49.48 -76.76 -14.81
CA ILE A 533 -48.45 -76.34 -15.77
C ILE A 533 -49.13 -76.21 -17.13
N ARG A 534 -48.96 -75.04 -17.77
CA ARG A 534 -49.41 -74.79 -19.14
C ARG A 534 -48.24 -74.93 -20.10
N GLN A 535 -48.39 -75.77 -21.11
CA GLN A 535 -47.42 -75.91 -22.18
C GLN A 535 -48.08 -75.51 -23.51
N GLY A 536 -47.84 -74.26 -23.92
CA GLY A 536 -48.38 -73.69 -25.14
C GLY A 536 -47.46 -73.87 -26.35
N GLY A 537 -48.05 -74.04 -27.53
CA GLY A 537 -47.31 -74.04 -28.80
C GLY A 537 -48.16 -73.61 -29.99
N PHE A 538 -47.51 -73.05 -31.02
CA PHE A 538 -48.16 -72.82 -32.31
C PHE A 538 -48.26 -74.13 -33.09
N ILE A 539 -49.48 -74.58 -33.31
CA ILE A 539 -49.79 -75.73 -34.19
C ILE A 539 -50.40 -75.15 -35.47
N THR A 540 -50.02 -75.68 -36.63
CA THR A 540 -50.32 -75.10 -37.96
C THR A 540 -51.83 -74.92 -38.20
N GLY A 541 -52.36 -73.74 -37.90
CA GLY A 541 -53.76 -73.38 -38.16
C GLY A 541 -54.28 -72.20 -37.34
N THR A 542 -54.20 -72.26 -36.01
CA THR A 542 -55.01 -71.39 -35.12
C THR A 542 -54.33 -71.05 -33.79
N GLY A 543 -53.47 -70.03 -33.78
CA GLY A 543 -52.91 -69.44 -32.54
C GLY A 543 -52.01 -70.36 -31.72
N VAL A 544 -51.73 -69.95 -30.48
CA VAL A 544 -51.15 -70.83 -29.46
C VAL A 544 -52.26 -71.77 -28.97
N GLN A 545 -51.93 -73.04 -28.77
CA GLN A 545 -52.79 -74.04 -28.14
C GLN A 545 -52.06 -74.62 -26.93
N ASP A 546 -52.76 -74.76 -25.80
CA ASP A 546 -52.19 -75.23 -24.54
C ASP A 546 -52.46 -76.73 -24.28
N ILE A 547 -51.47 -77.38 -23.65
CA ILE A 547 -51.63 -78.62 -22.86
C ILE A 547 -51.58 -78.25 -21.37
N PHE A 548 -52.49 -78.79 -20.59
CA PHE A 548 -52.59 -78.61 -19.15
C PHE A 548 -52.14 -79.88 -18.42
N TRP A 549 -51.14 -79.75 -17.55
CA TRP A 549 -50.68 -80.79 -16.65
C TRP A 549 -51.13 -80.43 -15.23
N THR A 550 -52.09 -81.18 -14.70
CA THR A 550 -52.82 -80.79 -13.48
C THR A 550 -53.07 -82.03 -12.63
N VAL A 551 -52.87 -81.97 -11.31
CA VAL A 551 -53.50 -82.92 -10.38
C VAL A 551 -54.80 -82.28 -9.92
N LYS A 552 -55.93 -82.96 -10.08
CA LYS A 552 -57.24 -82.38 -9.76
C LYS A 552 -57.79 -82.91 -8.44
N ASP A 553 -58.14 -81.98 -7.55
CA ASP A 553 -58.78 -82.23 -6.25
C ASP A 553 -60.27 -82.61 -6.39
N THR A 554 -60.83 -82.57 -7.61
CA THR A 554 -62.24 -82.86 -7.88
C THR A 554 -62.51 -84.36 -8.08
N ASP A 555 -61.50 -85.12 -8.51
CA ASP A 555 -61.58 -86.55 -8.83
C ASP A 555 -60.32 -87.34 -8.43
N ASP A 556 -59.34 -86.69 -7.77
CA ASP A 556 -58.07 -87.27 -7.28
C ASP A 556 -57.13 -87.82 -8.37
N PHE A 557 -57.32 -87.44 -9.65
CA PHE A 557 -56.50 -87.92 -10.76
C PHE A 557 -55.42 -86.92 -11.22
N PHE A 558 -54.36 -87.48 -11.82
CA PHE A 558 -53.48 -86.70 -12.70
C PHE A 558 -54.12 -86.54 -14.08
N HIS A 559 -54.39 -85.29 -14.46
CA HIS A 559 -55.00 -84.89 -15.71
C HIS A 559 -53.94 -84.38 -16.68
N LEU A 560 -53.97 -84.96 -17.89
CA LEU A 560 -53.31 -84.42 -19.08
C LEU A 560 -54.40 -83.93 -20.04
N GLU A 561 -54.77 -82.67 -19.90
CA GLU A 561 -55.85 -82.05 -20.69
C GLU A 561 -55.27 -81.25 -21.86
N LYS A 562 -56.05 -81.15 -22.94
CA LYS A 562 -55.64 -80.48 -24.18
C LYS A 562 -56.72 -79.53 -24.66
N GLU A 563 -56.32 -78.45 -25.32
CA GLU A 563 -57.26 -77.66 -26.11
C GLU A 563 -57.70 -78.40 -27.39
N ALA A 564 -58.74 -77.86 -28.04
CA ALA A 564 -59.41 -78.52 -29.16
C ALA A 564 -58.48 -78.77 -30.37
N GLY A 565 -57.52 -77.86 -30.63
CA GLY A 565 -56.62 -77.93 -31.80
C GLY A 565 -55.53 -79.00 -31.73
N ILE A 566 -55.30 -79.63 -30.58
CA ILE A 566 -54.31 -80.71 -30.42
C ILE A 566 -54.95 -82.06 -30.76
N LEU A 567 -54.33 -82.85 -31.64
CA LEU A 567 -54.96 -84.10 -32.13
C LEU A 567 -54.94 -85.27 -31.14
N GLY A 568 -53.96 -85.34 -30.23
CA GLY A 568 -53.83 -86.41 -29.25
C GLY A 568 -52.39 -86.59 -28.75
N PHE A 569 -52.17 -87.58 -27.87
CA PHE A 569 -50.85 -87.90 -27.33
C PHE A 569 -50.16 -88.97 -28.19
N LYS A 570 -48.96 -88.67 -28.72
CA LYS A 570 -48.20 -89.57 -29.60
C LYS A 570 -46.92 -90.04 -28.92
N ILE A 571 -46.86 -91.32 -28.58
CA ILE A 571 -45.69 -91.98 -28.00
C ILE A 571 -44.97 -92.77 -29.10
N ASN A 572 -43.75 -92.36 -29.47
CA ASN A 572 -42.94 -93.05 -30.50
C ASN A 572 -41.92 -94.04 -29.88
N MET A 573 -42.31 -94.74 -28.81
CA MET A 573 -41.47 -95.71 -28.10
C MET A 573 -42.35 -96.80 -27.44
N PRO A 574 -41.82 -97.99 -27.12
CA PRO A 574 -42.57 -99.02 -26.42
C PRO A 574 -43.14 -98.52 -25.09
N THR A 575 -44.40 -98.85 -24.80
CA THR A 575 -45.08 -98.50 -23.55
C THR A 575 -45.23 -99.75 -22.70
N VAL A 576 -44.82 -99.67 -21.42
CA VAL A 576 -45.04 -100.75 -20.44
C VAL A 576 -46.30 -100.41 -19.65
N ILE A 577 -47.30 -101.30 -19.70
CA ILE A 577 -48.48 -101.23 -18.84
C ILE A 577 -48.30 -102.34 -17.80
N ALA A 578 -48.19 -101.96 -16.51
CA ALA A 578 -47.82 -102.89 -15.44
C ALA A 578 -48.94 -103.89 -15.08
N ASP A 579 -50.19 -103.52 -15.33
CA ASP A 579 -51.38 -104.34 -15.08
C ASP A 579 -51.99 -104.91 -16.37
N ARG A 580 -52.89 -105.88 -16.21
CA ARG A 580 -53.61 -106.52 -17.32
C ARG A 580 -54.47 -105.50 -18.08
N LEU A 581 -54.18 -105.35 -19.38
CA LEU A 581 -55.10 -104.73 -20.33
C LEU A 581 -56.44 -105.51 -20.35
N LEU A 582 -57.53 -104.88 -19.92
CA LEU A 582 -58.85 -105.50 -19.87
C LEU A 582 -59.42 -105.68 -21.29
N GLY A 583 -59.61 -106.94 -21.71
CA GLY A 583 -60.15 -107.28 -23.03
C GLY A 583 -61.67 -107.09 -23.14
N GLN A 584 -62.16 -107.00 -24.38
CA GLN A 584 -63.57 -106.70 -24.71
C GLN A 584 -64.27 -107.88 -25.42
N LYS A 585 -65.59 -108.03 -25.22
CA LYS A 585 -66.47 -108.90 -26.04
C LYS A 585 -66.65 -108.31 -27.44
N GLY A 586 -66.51 -109.15 -28.46
CA GLY A 586 -66.82 -108.80 -29.85
C GLY A 586 -68.31 -109.01 -30.18
N SER A 587 -68.73 -108.55 -31.36
CA SER A 587 -70.10 -108.78 -31.85
C SER A 587 -70.35 -110.26 -32.14
N ASP A 588 -71.58 -110.71 -31.94
CA ASP A 588 -72.01 -112.09 -32.15
C ASP A 588 -71.87 -112.49 -33.63
N VAL A 589 -71.48 -113.76 -33.89
CA VAL A 589 -71.07 -114.25 -35.23
C VAL A 589 -71.88 -115.50 -35.59
N ALA A 590 -72.21 -115.72 -36.86
CA ALA A 590 -72.86 -116.94 -37.31
C ALA A 590 -71.86 -118.05 -37.66
N SER A 591 -72.17 -119.28 -37.27
CA SER A 591 -71.42 -120.49 -37.62
C SER A 591 -71.44 -120.76 -39.12
N ALA A 592 -70.26 -121.08 -39.66
CA ALA A 592 -70.00 -121.38 -41.06
C ALA A 592 -68.80 -122.33 -41.17
N THR A 593 -68.66 -123.05 -42.29
CA THR A 593 -67.55 -123.99 -42.53
C THR A 593 -66.18 -123.35 -42.31
N ASP A 594 -66.01 -122.11 -42.75
CA ASP A 594 -64.86 -121.27 -42.40
C ASP A 594 -65.38 -119.99 -41.71
N ILE A 595 -65.19 -119.85 -40.40
CA ILE A 595 -65.76 -118.74 -39.62
C ILE A 595 -64.78 -117.55 -39.53
N THR A 596 -65.28 -116.32 -39.66
CA THR A 596 -64.48 -115.09 -39.50
C THR A 596 -64.89 -114.36 -38.23
N LEU A 597 -63.93 -114.00 -37.37
CA LEU A 597 -64.16 -113.30 -36.11
C LEU A 597 -63.70 -111.84 -36.21
N GLY A 598 -64.40 -110.93 -35.52
CA GLY A 598 -64.12 -109.49 -35.53
C GLY A 598 -63.12 -109.03 -34.47
N ALA A 599 -63.16 -107.75 -34.10
CA ALA A 599 -62.39 -107.23 -32.97
C ALA A 599 -63.01 -107.64 -31.63
N GLY A 600 -62.24 -108.31 -30.78
CA GLY A 600 -62.66 -108.81 -29.47
C GLY A 600 -61.96 -110.12 -29.10
N ASN A 601 -62.05 -110.51 -27.83
CA ASN A 601 -61.40 -111.74 -27.33
C ASN A 601 -62.42 -112.80 -26.88
N TYR A 602 -63.71 -112.49 -27.00
CA TYR A 602 -64.85 -113.33 -26.61
C TYR A 602 -65.99 -113.09 -27.61
N PHE A 603 -66.60 -114.15 -28.15
CA PHE A 603 -67.67 -114.09 -29.16
C PHE A 603 -68.76 -115.13 -28.87
N ASP A 604 -70.01 -114.78 -29.10
CA ASP A 604 -71.13 -115.73 -29.11
C ASP A 604 -71.36 -116.21 -30.55
N ILE A 605 -71.50 -117.53 -30.74
CA ILE A 605 -71.59 -118.19 -32.04
C ILE A 605 -73.00 -118.74 -32.27
N THR A 606 -73.69 -118.12 -33.21
CA THR A 606 -75.08 -118.40 -33.58
C THR A 606 -75.19 -119.41 -34.73
N GLY A 607 -76.40 -119.96 -34.94
CA GLY A 607 -76.65 -120.93 -36.02
C GLY A 607 -76.16 -122.35 -35.73
N THR A 608 -76.24 -123.25 -36.72
CA THR A 608 -75.99 -124.70 -36.55
C THR A 608 -75.07 -125.27 -37.64
N THR A 609 -74.33 -124.43 -38.36
CA THR A 609 -73.44 -124.90 -39.44
C THR A 609 -72.18 -125.50 -38.82
N GLN A 610 -71.71 -126.62 -39.36
CA GLN A 610 -70.39 -127.17 -39.03
C GLN A 610 -69.29 -126.14 -39.29
N ILE A 611 -68.29 -126.09 -38.40
CA ILE A 611 -67.12 -125.22 -38.49
C ILE A 611 -65.86 -126.09 -38.63
N ASP A 612 -65.13 -125.94 -39.72
CA ASP A 612 -63.90 -126.67 -40.03
C ASP A 612 -62.65 -125.83 -39.72
N THR A 613 -62.71 -124.51 -39.99
CA THR A 613 -61.60 -123.59 -39.74
C THR A 613 -62.06 -122.22 -39.21
N ILE A 614 -61.11 -121.46 -38.64
CA ILE A 614 -61.28 -120.04 -38.31
C ILE A 614 -60.35 -119.22 -39.20
N VAL A 615 -60.86 -118.17 -39.84
CA VAL A 615 -60.07 -117.25 -40.68
C VAL A 615 -59.08 -116.47 -39.81
N ALA A 616 -57.78 -116.67 -40.05
CA ALA A 616 -56.69 -116.16 -39.22
C ALA A 616 -56.17 -114.77 -39.63
N THR A 617 -56.82 -114.09 -40.57
CA THR A 617 -56.48 -112.71 -40.95
C THR A 617 -56.55 -111.80 -39.71
N ASP A 618 -55.54 -110.95 -39.53
CA ASP A 618 -55.38 -110.03 -38.39
C ASP A 618 -55.20 -110.68 -37.00
N TRP A 619 -55.07 -112.01 -36.90
CA TRP A 619 -54.70 -112.70 -35.65
C TRP A 619 -53.18 -112.76 -35.47
N THR A 620 -52.70 -112.39 -34.28
CA THR A 620 -51.29 -112.53 -33.88
C THR A 620 -51.08 -113.83 -33.12
N ALA A 621 -49.94 -114.49 -33.30
CA ALA A 621 -49.61 -115.70 -32.55
C ALA A 621 -49.58 -115.42 -31.03
N GLY A 622 -50.24 -116.25 -30.24
CA GLY A 622 -50.45 -116.05 -28.80
C GLY A 622 -51.76 -115.32 -28.45
N SER A 623 -52.51 -114.78 -29.42
CA SER A 623 -53.87 -114.30 -29.17
C SER A 623 -54.77 -115.44 -28.70
N VAL A 624 -55.50 -115.19 -27.60
CA VAL A 624 -56.49 -116.11 -27.02
C VAL A 624 -57.89 -115.62 -27.33
N VAL A 625 -58.76 -116.52 -27.78
CA VAL A 625 -60.16 -116.23 -28.08
C VAL A 625 -61.07 -117.27 -27.43
N THR A 626 -62.19 -116.82 -26.87
CA THR A 626 -63.25 -117.70 -26.37
C THR A 626 -64.47 -117.61 -27.29
N LEU A 627 -64.94 -118.76 -27.76
CA LEU A 627 -66.21 -118.89 -28.46
C LEU A 627 -67.23 -119.50 -27.50
N GLN A 628 -68.40 -118.90 -27.37
CA GLN A 628 -69.59 -119.54 -26.81
C GLN A 628 -70.47 -119.99 -27.99
N PHE A 629 -71.25 -121.06 -27.85
CA PHE A 629 -72.18 -121.53 -28.88
C PHE A 629 -73.63 -121.40 -28.41
N ASP A 630 -74.50 -120.76 -29.19
CA ASP A 630 -75.91 -120.59 -28.86
C ASP A 630 -76.79 -121.79 -29.24
N ALA A 631 -76.29 -122.69 -30.10
CA ALA A 631 -77.00 -123.86 -30.59
C ALA A 631 -76.04 -125.01 -30.91
N SER A 632 -76.57 -126.17 -31.27
CA SER A 632 -75.74 -127.34 -31.59
C SER A 632 -74.92 -127.13 -32.87
N VAL A 633 -73.60 -127.13 -32.72
CA VAL A 633 -72.60 -126.90 -33.79
C VAL A 633 -71.53 -127.99 -33.69
N THR A 634 -71.18 -128.62 -34.81
CA THR A 634 -70.01 -129.50 -34.87
C THR A 634 -68.79 -128.69 -35.27
N VAL A 635 -67.86 -128.51 -34.33
CA VAL A 635 -66.52 -127.98 -34.59
C VAL A 635 -65.63 -129.17 -34.94
N LYS A 636 -65.03 -129.17 -36.12
CA LYS A 636 -64.25 -130.30 -36.63
C LYS A 636 -62.81 -130.27 -36.14
N HIS A 637 -62.27 -131.45 -35.81
CA HIS A 637 -60.85 -131.63 -35.54
C HIS A 637 -60.08 -131.75 -36.86
N ASN A 638 -59.03 -130.94 -37.02
CA ASN A 638 -58.00 -131.05 -38.06
C ASN A 638 -58.56 -131.29 -39.47
N THR A 639 -59.67 -130.61 -39.80
CA THR A 639 -60.34 -130.69 -41.11
C THR A 639 -59.98 -129.46 -41.91
N ALA A 640 -59.61 -129.65 -43.18
CA ALA A 640 -59.08 -128.57 -44.01
C ALA A 640 -60.19 -127.71 -44.64
N GLY A 641 -60.02 -126.40 -44.58
CA GLY A 641 -60.88 -125.38 -45.20
C GLY A 641 -60.06 -124.16 -45.63
N VAL A 642 -60.67 -122.98 -45.74
CA VAL A 642 -60.01 -121.74 -46.20
C VAL A 642 -59.21 -121.04 -45.09
N GLY A 643 -59.61 -121.19 -43.83
CA GLY A 643 -58.93 -120.63 -42.66
C GLY A 643 -57.91 -121.56 -42.00
N ALA A 644 -57.47 -121.18 -40.80
CA ALA A 644 -56.60 -121.98 -39.94
C ALA A 644 -57.41 -123.11 -39.28
N VAL A 645 -56.93 -124.35 -39.42
CA VAL A 645 -57.62 -125.54 -38.88
C VAL A 645 -57.61 -125.54 -37.34
N MET A 646 -58.64 -126.17 -36.76
CA MET A 646 -58.78 -126.30 -35.31
C MET A 646 -58.24 -127.64 -34.80
N LEU A 647 -57.28 -127.58 -33.88
CA LEU A 647 -56.69 -128.75 -33.25
C LEU A 647 -57.33 -128.99 -31.88
N LEU A 648 -58.44 -129.72 -31.93
CA LEU A 648 -59.28 -130.07 -30.78
C LEU A 648 -58.69 -131.19 -29.91
N ALA A 649 -58.95 -131.11 -28.61
CA ALA A 649 -58.53 -132.08 -27.60
C ALA A 649 -59.06 -133.51 -27.89
N GLY A 650 -58.25 -134.51 -27.57
CA GLY A 650 -58.57 -135.93 -27.81
C GLY A 650 -58.51 -136.37 -29.29
N ALA A 651 -58.15 -135.48 -30.22
CA ALA A 651 -58.18 -135.72 -31.66
C ALA A 651 -59.57 -136.10 -32.20
N VAL A 652 -60.63 -135.58 -31.56
CA VAL A 652 -62.03 -135.81 -31.92
C VAL A 652 -62.76 -134.50 -32.17
N ASP A 653 -63.75 -134.55 -33.06
CA ASP A 653 -64.66 -133.44 -33.32
C ASP A 653 -65.42 -133.05 -32.04
N PHE A 654 -65.67 -131.76 -31.84
CA PHE A 654 -66.51 -131.28 -30.73
C PHE A 654 -67.91 -130.98 -31.22
N SER A 655 -68.88 -131.76 -30.75
CA SER A 655 -70.30 -131.46 -30.92
C SER A 655 -70.75 -130.52 -29.79
N ALA A 656 -70.53 -129.22 -29.97
CA ALA A 656 -70.99 -128.21 -29.04
C ALA A 656 -72.52 -128.20 -28.94
N THR A 657 -73.04 -127.80 -27.78
CA THR A 657 -74.45 -127.52 -27.51
C THR A 657 -74.64 -126.08 -27.03
N ALA A 658 -75.89 -125.66 -26.80
CA ALA A 658 -76.17 -124.29 -26.37
C ALA A 658 -75.54 -123.98 -24.99
N ASN A 659 -74.81 -122.87 -24.92
CA ASN A 659 -73.95 -122.40 -23.83
C ASN A 659 -72.62 -123.17 -23.65
N ASP A 660 -72.27 -124.10 -24.54
CA ASP A 660 -70.90 -124.61 -24.54
C ASP A 660 -69.92 -123.51 -24.93
N THR A 661 -68.73 -123.54 -24.33
CA THR A 661 -67.62 -122.65 -24.67
C THR A 661 -66.41 -123.43 -25.10
N LEU A 662 -65.64 -122.87 -26.04
CA LEU A 662 -64.41 -123.40 -26.58
C LEU A 662 -63.40 -122.26 -26.69
N MET A 663 -62.33 -122.36 -25.92
CA MET A 663 -61.27 -121.37 -25.88
C MET A 663 -60.06 -121.87 -26.67
N PHE A 664 -59.59 -121.04 -27.59
CA PHE A 664 -58.43 -121.31 -28.43
C PHE A 664 -57.29 -120.32 -28.17
N VAL A 665 -56.06 -120.76 -28.40
CA VAL A 665 -54.94 -119.88 -28.74
C VAL A 665 -54.59 -120.07 -30.21
N PHE A 666 -54.31 -118.98 -30.91
CA PHE A 666 -53.73 -119.06 -32.24
C PHE A 666 -52.22 -119.28 -32.14
N ASP A 667 -51.70 -120.38 -32.67
CA ASP A 667 -50.26 -120.71 -32.60
C ASP A 667 -49.42 -120.04 -33.71
N GLY A 668 -50.05 -119.24 -34.57
CA GLY A 668 -49.46 -118.65 -35.77
C GLY A 668 -49.73 -119.45 -37.06
N THR A 669 -50.37 -120.62 -36.97
CA THR A 669 -50.78 -121.44 -38.14
C THR A 669 -52.14 -122.12 -37.92
N ASN A 670 -52.44 -122.55 -36.70
CA ASN A 670 -53.64 -123.31 -36.32
C ASN A 670 -54.23 -122.73 -35.03
N PHE A 671 -55.54 -122.91 -34.84
CA PHE A 671 -56.16 -122.65 -33.55
C PHE A 671 -56.06 -123.90 -32.67
N ARG A 672 -55.30 -123.83 -31.58
CA ARG A 672 -55.16 -124.90 -30.59
C ARG A 672 -56.11 -124.67 -29.46
N GLU A 673 -56.88 -125.69 -29.10
CA GLU A 673 -57.74 -125.64 -27.94
C GLU A 673 -56.92 -125.51 -26.65
N LEU A 674 -57.32 -124.56 -25.79
CA LEU A 674 -56.85 -124.45 -24.41
C LEU A 674 -57.82 -125.10 -23.42
N ALA A 675 -59.13 -124.88 -23.65
CA ALA A 675 -60.18 -125.37 -22.77
C ALA A 675 -61.50 -125.45 -23.52
N ARG A 676 -62.40 -126.30 -23.03
CA ARG A 676 -63.82 -126.32 -23.39
C ARG A 676 -64.68 -126.57 -22.15
N THR A 677 -65.96 -126.24 -22.21
CA THR A 677 -66.93 -126.84 -21.28
C THR A 677 -67.10 -128.33 -21.57
N ALA A 678 -67.38 -129.09 -20.51
CA ALA A 678 -67.79 -130.48 -20.59
C ALA A 678 -69.13 -130.61 -19.86
N ILE A 679 -70.18 -130.93 -20.62
CA ILE A 679 -71.55 -131.19 -20.14
C ILE A 679 -72.03 -132.48 -20.80
#